data_AF-K5VZ77-F1
#
_entry.id   AF-K5VZ77-F1
#
_cell.length_a   1.000
_cell.length_b   1.000
_cell.length_c   1.000
_cell.angle_alpha   90.00
_cell.angle_beta   90.00
_cell.angle_gamma   90.00
#
_symmetry.space_group_name_H-M   'P 1'
#
loop_
_entity.id
_entity.type
_entity.pdbx_description
1 polymer ?
#
loop_
_entity_poly.entity_id
_entity_poly.type
_entity_poly.pdbx_seq_one_letter_code
_entity_poly.pdbx_strand_id
1 'polypeptide(L)'
;MAPGTRVAFRARVHHIRPLGSKIVFLLFRYRQTTVQGVLTETPDVVSASMVRWAEGLSRETIVRVEGIVQEPPKEEGQEEVKSASVHTREVRVQKLHVVSKPSTPLPFQVDDISRPHDVQERSQHRVGDRTRFANRVLDLRSPASQAIFRIRAAVCELWREALLGRGFVEIQSSKFQGSGTESGAAVFKVDYFRRPAFLAQSPQLAKQMCIAADMERVFEIGPVFRAENSNTHRHLTEFTGLDLEMSFENHYHEVLDVIDDTLKHIFKGLQQRFRNEIETVKSAFPHDNFVILDETPRIRFSDGIKMLKDAGFREDDGSELTDEDDLSTAAERRLGALVKEKYGCDYYILDKFPVDVRPFYTMPDPENPKFSNSFDIFVRGEEILSGGQRIHDAVMLEERMHKAEVDPETMMEYVNGFRWGCPPHGGGGVGLERIVMLFLKLGDIRWASLFPRDPRSFGTRGQDPEEASMAAAAKLILHGPESKTLQPGQKRGELPPLENLIARYGDATNTSWVDPAWTVWRDDATGAAIGYIQQGHFAVIFGKPLCEPNQIPRVVKAFLAFLRSPQMDLKPIWCCVDKSTERYLAEELGWSAIVAVAEERVNPMAKTPEADDKTVRRKIHRAEREGVKIHDVSGEPDEELRKQIEERCRDWEAHRKGTQIHLTGVRPFDDVKHRKYFYATDKDGKICALVVLAQLAPVHGFQIKWALEYPGAPLGAIEHIVAYVIRKLGDAGVRTATFGAGAANRLQGVDNVGGFRMKTLEKAYNGISSTFHLSNKGDFRGKFGTEQDPLYICYPKGSLGVRGIEAIMSVLQKPK
;
A
#
# COMPACT_ATOMS: atom_id res chain seq x y z
N MET A 1 11.83 -47.76 1.09
CA MET A 1 11.27 -48.73 0.11
C MET A 1 12.33 -49.77 -0.22
N ALA A 2 11.91 -51.00 -0.53
CA ALA A 2 12.83 -52.07 -0.90
C ALA A 2 13.45 -51.80 -2.29
N PRO A 3 14.74 -52.14 -2.52
CA PRO A 3 15.32 -52.14 -3.85
C PRO A 3 14.47 -52.96 -4.84
N GLY A 4 14.40 -52.53 -6.10
CA GLY A 4 13.56 -53.14 -7.14
C GLY A 4 12.12 -52.61 -7.21
N THR A 5 11.67 -51.83 -6.22
CA THR A 5 10.33 -51.23 -6.23
C THR A 5 10.18 -50.20 -7.34
N ARG A 6 9.14 -50.31 -8.18
CA ARG A 6 8.75 -49.27 -9.15
C ARG A 6 8.06 -48.12 -8.44
N VAL A 7 8.48 -46.89 -8.74
CA VAL A 7 7.93 -45.67 -8.12
C VAL A 7 7.61 -44.62 -9.17
N ALA A 8 6.58 -43.82 -8.90
CA ALA A 8 6.19 -42.68 -9.73
C ALA A 8 5.84 -41.48 -8.85
N PHE A 9 6.63 -40.40 -8.92
CA PHE A 9 6.48 -39.25 -8.03
C PHE A 9 6.68 -37.92 -8.76
N ARG A 10 6.22 -36.82 -8.14
CA ARG A 10 6.43 -35.46 -8.63
C ARG A 10 7.41 -34.76 -7.70
N ALA A 11 8.43 -34.14 -8.26
CA ALA A 11 9.46 -33.45 -7.49
C ALA A 11 9.98 -32.22 -8.25
N ARG A 12 10.75 -31.37 -7.56
CA ARG A 12 11.56 -30.34 -8.19
C ARG A 12 12.95 -30.89 -8.48
N VAL A 13 13.53 -30.49 -9.60
CA VAL A 13 14.95 -30.70 -9.89
C VAL A 13 15.74 -29.70 -9.05
N HIS A 14 16.38 -30.16 -7.98
CA HIS A 14 17.11 -29.31 -7.04
C HIS A 14 18.53 -29.01 -7.52
N HIS A 15 19.22 -30.04 -7.99
CA HIS A 15 20.57 -29.98 -8.52
C HIS A 15 20.71 -30.96 -9.68
N ILE A 16 21.60 -30.64 -10.63
CA ILE A 16 21.92 -31.49 -11.80
C ILE A 16 23.44 -31.62 -11.85
N ARG A 17 23.94 -32.84 -11.96
CA ARG A 17 25.36 -33.14 -12.08
C ARG A 17 25.57 -34.12 -13.25
N PRO A 18 25.93 -33.60 -14.45
CA PRO A 18 26.37 -34.43 -15.56
C PRO A 18 27.69 -35.11 -15.20
N LEU A 19 27.84 -36.40 -15.52
CA LEU A 19 29.11 -37.13 -15.39
C LEU A 19 29.72 -37.50 -16.75
N GLY A 20 28.90 -37.53 -17.81
CA GLY A 20 29.31 -37.78 -19.19
C GLY A 20 28.10 -37.91 -20.09
N SER A 21 28.31 -38.11 -21.39
CA SER A 21 27.23 -38.12 -22.40
C SER A 21 26.17 -39.23 -22.22
N LYS A 22 26.42 -40.18 -21.30
CA LYS A 22 25.58 -41.34 -21.04
C LYS A 22 24.98 -41.37 -19.63
N ILE A 23 25.35 -40.44 -18.75
CA ILE A 23 24.89 -40.46 -17.35
C ILE A 23 24.78 -39.05 -16.76
N VAL A 24 23.63 -38.78 -16.15
CA VAL A 24 23.38 -37.57 -15.38
C VAL A 24 22.74 -37.90 -14.04
N PHE A 25 23.26 -37.29 -12.98
CA PHE A 25 22.63 -37.34 -11.66
C PHE A 25 21.71 -36.14 -11.47
N LEU A 26 20.50 -36.42 -10.98
CA LEU A 26 19.47 -35.43 -10.69
C LEU A 26 19.13 -35.53 -9.21
N LEU A 27 19.27 -34.44 -8.47
CA LEU A 27 18.78 -34.40 -7.10
C LEU A 27 17.32 -33.94 -7.12
N PHE A 28 16.40 -34.82 -6.76
CA PHE A 28 14.97 -34.50 -6.71
C PHE A 28 14.58 -34.05 -5.30
N ARG A 29 13.96 -32.87 -5.19
CA ARG A 29 13.43 -32.34 -3.92
C ARG A 29 11.91 -32.40 -3.89
N TYR A 30 11.36 -32.94 -2.81
CA TYR A 30 9.96 -32.82 -2.45
C TYR A 30 9.87 -32.28 -1.01
N ARG A 31 9.40 -31.04 -0.86
CA ARG A 31 9.42 -30.30 0.42
C ARG A 31 10.85 -30.26 1.00
N GLN A 32 11.06 -30.81 2.19
CA GLN A 32 12.35 -30.88 2.90
C GLN A 32 13.15 -32.16 2.60
N THR A 33 12.59 -33.09 1.82
CA THR A 33 13.24 -34.36 1.48
C THR A 33 13.89 -34.28 0.09
N THR A 34 15.11 -34.78 -0.03
CA THR A 34 15.83 -34.95 -1.29
C THR A 34 16.20 -36.42 -1.52
N VAL A 35 16.12 -36.86 -2.77
CA VAL A 35 16.54 -38.20 -3.21
C VAL A 35 17.31 -38.09 -4.51
N GLN A 36 18.38 -38.85 -4.65
CA GLN A 36 19.14 -38.91 -5.91
C GLN A 36 18.40 -39.74 -6.95
N GLY A 37 18.35 -39.21 -8.16
CA GLY A 37 17.97 -39.90 -9.38
C GLY A 37 19.19 -40.15 -10.25
N VAL A 38 19.30 -41.35 -10.76
CA VAL A 38 20.33 -41.77 -11.70
C VAL A 38 19.66 -42.00 -13.05
N LEU A 39 20.00 -41.16 -14.04
CA LEU A 39 19.54 -41.31 -15.41
C LEU A 39 20.72 -41.71 -16.28
N THR A 40 20.78 -42.99 -16.62
CA THR A 40 21.86 -43.59 -17.40
C THR A 40 21.30 -44.23 -18.68
N GLU A 41 21.99 -44.04 -19.80
CA GLU A 41 21.66 -44.70 -21.07
C GLU A 41 21.49 -46.20 -20.86
N THR A 42 20.32 -46.71 -21.20
CA THR A 42 19.95 -48.11 -21.06
C THR A 42 19.23 -48.52 -22.34
N PRO A 43 19.70 -49.58 -23.04
CA PRO A 43 19.07 -50.05 -24.27
C PRO A 43 17.55 -50.18 -24.12
N ASP A 44 16.81 -49.68 -25.11
CA ASP A 44 15.34 -49.72 -25.20
C ASP A 44 14.54 -49.01 -24.10
N VAL A 45 15.20 -48.35 -23.13
CA VAL A 45 14.54 -47.65 -22.01
C VAL A 45 14.91 -46.18 -21.92
N VAL A 46 16.22 -45.86 -21.90
CA VAL A 46 16.73 -44.49 -21.76
C VAL A 46 17.75 -44.23 -22.86
N SER A 47 17.44 -43.29 -23.76
CA SER A 47 18.33 -42.92 -24.86
C SER A 47 19.38 -41.88 -24.41
N ALA A 48 20.52 -41.82 -25.10
CA ALA A 48 21.51 -40.74 -24.91
C ALA A 48 20.90 -39.34 -25.13
N SER A 49 19.89 -39.22 -26.01
CA SER A 49 19.16 -37.96 -26.22
C SER A 49 18.38 -37.53 -24.98
N MET A 50 17.79 -38.48 -24.24
CA MET A 50 17.08 -38.19 -22.98
C MET A 50 18.06 -37.73 -21.90
N VAL A 51 19.25 -38.34 -21.81
CA VAL A 51 20.31 -37.91 -20.89
C VAL A 51 20.71 -36.46 -21.18
N ARG A 52 21.08 -36.14 -22.43
CA ARG A 52 21.42 -34.76 -22.83
C ARG A 52 20.29 -33.76 -22.61
N TRP A 53 19.04 -34.16 -22.86
CA TRP A 53 17.89 -33.31 -22.58
C TRP A 53 17.75 -33.01 -21.08
N ALA A 54 17.97 -34.02 -20.22
CA ALA A 54 17.89 -33.86 -18.78
C ALA A 54 19.01 -32.96 -18.22
N GLU A 55 20.22 -32.99 -18.81
CA GLU A 55 21.31 -32.07 -18.49
C GLU A 55 20.93 -30.59 -18.71
N GLY A 56 20.12 -30.32 -19.74
CA GLY A 56 19.65 -28.98 -20.09
C GLY A 56 18.46 -28.48 -19.27
N LEU A 57 17.94 -29.26 -18.31
CA LEU A 57 16.84 -28.82 -17.46
C LEU A 57 17.28 -27.67 -16.55
N SER A 58 16.43 -26.66 -16.42
CA SER A 58 16.65 -25.62 -15.41
C SER A 58 16.38 -26.18 -14.01
N ARG A 59 17.19 -25.80 -13.03
CA ARG A 59 16.91 -26.06 -11.61
C ARG A 59 15.54 -25.46 -11.23
N GLU A 60 14.92 -26.03 -10.21
CA GLU A 60 13.54 -25.75 -9.75
C GLU A 60 12.42 -26.17 -10.71
N THR A 61 12.73 -26.75 -11.89
CA THR A 61 11.75 -27.39 -12.77
C THR A 61 11.00 -28.49 -12.02
N ILE A 62 9.67 -28.47 -12.11
CA ILE A 62 8.81 -29.53 -11.57
C ILE A 62 8.73 -30.63 -12.61
N VAL A 63 9.05 -31.85 -12.21
CA VAL A 63 9.08 -33.03 -13.06
C VAL A 63 8.21 -34.14 -12.48
N ARG A 64 7.67 -34.99 -13.36
CA ARG A 64 7.11 -36.30 -13.04
C ARG A 64 8.19 -37.34 -13.36
N VAL A 65 8.58 -38.12 -12.35
CA VAL A 65 9.63 -39.13 -12.43
C VAL A 65 8.99 -40.50 -12.27
N GLU A 66 9.32 -41.43 -13.16
CA GLU A 66 9.05 -42.86 -13.00
C GLU A 66 10.38 -43.62 -13.02
N GLY A 67 10.57 -44.55 -12.10
CA GLY A 67 11.83 -45.26 -11.98
C GLY A 67 11.78 -46.45 -11.03
N ILE A 68 12.94 -47.04 -10.78
CA ILE A 68 13.13 -48.18 -9.89
C ILE A 68 14.03 -47.77 -8.74
N VAL A 69 13.63 -48.04 -7.50
CA VAL A 69 14.46 -47.80 -6.32
C VAL A 69 15.64 -48.77 -6.29
N GLN A 70 16.85 -48.30 -6.02
CA GLN A 70 18.05 -49.11 -5.87
C GLN A 70 18.93 -48.64 -4.70
N GLU A 71 19.92 -49.45 -4.33
CA GLU A 71 20.97 -49.05 -3.39
C GLU A 71 22.09 -48.33 -4.14
N PRO A 72 22.77 -47.34 -3.53
CA PRO A 72 24.00 -46.78 -4.09
C PRO A 72 25.05 -47.88 -4.33
N PRO A 73 25.88 -47.78 -5.38
CA PRO A 73 26.83 -48.83 -5.74
C PRO A 73 27.94 -48.96 -4.70
N LYS A 74 27.83 -50.00 -3.85
CA LYS A 74 28.82 -50.33 -2.80
C LYS A 74 30.20 -50.67 -3.38
N GLU A 75 30.22 -51.28 -4.57
CA GLU A 75 31.45 -51.70 -5.27
C GLU A 75 32.35 -50.51 -5.67
N GLU A 76 31.78 -49.30 -5.78
CA GLU A 76 32.51 -48.06 -6.08
C GLU A 76 32.90 -47.27 -4.82
N GLY A 77 32.78 -47.89 -3.64
CA GLY A 77 33.07 -47.25 -2.35
C GLY A 77 32.01 -46.23 -1.90
N GLN A 78 30.86 -46.18 -2.59
CA GLN A 78 29.77 -45.26 -2.25
C GLN A 78 28.68 -45.99 -1.45
N GLU A 79 28.81 -45.98 -0.13
CA GLU A 79 27.80 -46.55 0.78
C GLU A 79 26.58 -45.61 0.98
N GLU A 80 26.78 -44.30 0.82
CA GLU A 80 25.75 -43.28 1.07
C GLU A 80 25.76 -42.14 0.03
N VAL A 81 24.57 -41.60 -0.26
CA VAL A 81 24.39 -40.36 -1.02
C VAL A 81 24.30 -39.18 -0.04
N LYS A 82 25.46 -38.63 0.36
CA LYS A 82 25.54 -37.54 1.36
C LYS A 82 24.87 -36.23 0.93
N SER A 83 24.71 -36.00 -0.38
CA SER A 83 24.05 -34.82 -0.95
C SER A 83 22.52 -34.86 -0.90
N ALA A 84 21.93 -36.00 -0.55
CA ALA A 84 20.48 -36.20 -0.44
C ALA A 84 20.09 -36.47 1.02
N SER A 85 18.89 -36.14 1.46
CA SER A 85 18.40 -36.51 2.80
C SER A 85 18.08 -38.01 2.90
N VAL A 86 17.82 -38.66 1.76
CA VAL A 86 17.71 -40.12 1.67
C VAL A 86 19.07 -40.68 1.24
N HIS A 87 19.88 -41.06 2.23
CA HIS A 87 21.27 -41.48 1.99
C HIS A 87 21.40 -42.91 1.44
N THR A 88 20.50 -43.81 1.83
CA THR A 88 20.64 -45.26 1.59
C THR A 88 19.95 -45.76 0.33
N ARG A 89 19.26 -44.88 -0.41
CA ARG A 89 18.47 -45.23 -1.59
C ARG A 89 18.59 -44.16 -2.66
N GLU A 90 18.57 -44.60 -3.90
CA GLU A 90 18.45 -43.75 -5.08
C GLU A 90 17.43 -44.31 -6.07
N VAL A 91 17.06 -43.52 -7.08
CA VAL A 91 16.07 -43.90 -8.09
C VAL A 91 16.74 -44.00 -9.45
N ARG A 92 16.80 -45.20 -10.02
CA ARG A 92 17.13 -45.40 -11.43
C ARG A 92 15.97 -44.93 -12.29
N VAL A 93 16.12 -43.76 -12.90
CA VAL A 93 15.06 -43.08 -13.64
C VAL A 93 14.82 -43.79 -14.98
N GLN A 94 13.56 -44.09 -15.27
CA GLN A 94 13.11 -44.70 -16.54
C GLN A 94 12.30 -43.72 -17.38
N LYS A 95 11.49 -42.85 -16.76
CA LYS A 95 10.78 -41.77 -17.44
C LYS A 95 10.89 -40.48 -16.66
N LEU A 96 11.03 -39.38 -17.39
CA LEU A 96 11.15 -38.03 -16.83
C LEU A 96 10.38 -37.05 -17.71
N HIS A 97 9.34 -36.44 -17.16
CA HIS A 97 8.51 -35.47 -17.88
C HIS A 97 8.50 -34.13 -17.17
N VAL A 98 8.66 -33.03 -17.90
CA VAL A 98 8.51 -31.67 -17.36
C VAL A 98 7.03 -31.37 -17.16
N VAL A 99 6.66 -31.00 -15.93
CA VAL A 99 5.33 -30.50 -15.58
C VAL A 99 5.30 -28.98 -15.65
N SER A 100 6.33 -28.32 -15.13
CA SER A 100 6.45 -26.86 -15.16
C SER A 100 7.91 -26.44 -15.06
N LYS A 101 8.37 -25.60 -15.98
CA LYS A 101 9.71 -25.02 -15.99
C LYS A 101 9.69 -23.55 -15.53
N PRO A 102 10.77 -23.03 -14.92
CA PRO A 102 10.95 -21.59 -14.76
C PRO A 102 10.90 -20.88 -16.14
N SER A 103 10.19 -19.77 -16.22
CA SER A 103 10.10 -18.93 -17.43
C SER A 103 11.11 -17.77 -17.43
N THR A 104 11.70 -17.47 -16.28
CA THR A 104 12.72 -16.43 -16.09
C THR A 104 13.91 -17.01 -15.32
N PRO A 105 15.11 -16.40 -15.43
CA PRO A 105 16.24 -16.76 -14.58
C PRO A 105 15.87 -16.67 -13.09
N LEU A 106 16.40 -17.59 -12.29
CA LEU A 106 16.22 -17.55 -10.84
C LEU A 106 17.16 -16.51 -10.22
N PRO A 107 16.70 -15.71 -9.24
CA PRO A 107 17.53 -14.71 -8.57
C PRO A 107 18.68 -15.33 -7.76
N PHE A 108 18.51 -16.58 -7.31
CA PHE A 108 19.53 -17.42 -6.67
C PHE A 108 19.14 -18.90 -6.76
N GLN A 109 20.04 -19.83 -6.46
CA GLN A 109 19.68 -21.25 -6.40
C GLN A 109 19.21 -21.62 -4.99
N VAL A 110 18.13 -22.39 -4.90
CA VAL A 110 17.67 -22.89 -3.59
C VAL A 110 18.71 -23.81 -2.96
N ASP A 111 19.49 -24.53 -3.77
CA ASP A 111 20.60 -25.37 -3.32
C ASP A 111 21.63 -24.54 -2.51
N ASP A 112 21.96 -23.32 -2.97
CA ASP A 112 22.96 -22.48 -2.31
C ASP A 112 22.55 -22.09 -0.89
N ILE A 113 21.26 -21.83 -0.67
CA ILE A 113 20.70 -21.46 0.64
C ILE A 113 20.21 -22.66 1.47
N SER A 114 20.28 -23.88 0.93
CA SER A 114 19.88 -25.12 1.63
C SER A 114 21.05 -25.83 2.29
N ARG A 115 22.28 -25.40 2.02
CA ARG A 115 23.50 -25.98 2.59
C ARG A 115 23.64 -25.63 4.08
N PRO A 116 24.38 -26.42 4.87
CA PRO A 116 24.69 -26.07 6.26
C PRO A 116 25.39 -24.71 6.40
N HIS A 117 25.22 -24.06 7.56
CA HIS A 117 25.69 -22.71 7.84
C HIS A 117 27.20 -22.54 7.64
N ASP A 118 28.01 -23.48 8.12
CA ASP A 118 29.47 -23.49 7.98
C ASP A 118 29.92 -23.54 6.51
N VAL A 119 29.18 -24.27 5.67
CA VAL A 119 29.41 -24.33 4.21
C VAL A 119 29.00 -23.01 3.55
N GLN A 120 27.88 -22.41 3.99
CA GLN A 120 27.43 -21.12 3.47
C GLN A 120 28.40 -19.98 3.82
N GLU A 121 28.96 -19.95 5.02
CA GLU A 121 29.93 -18.92 5.45
C GLU A 121 31.23 -18.98 4.64
N ARG A 122 31.68 -20.18 4.27
CA ARG A 122 32.88 -20.37 3.45
C ARG A 122 32.64 -20.14 1.95
N SER A 123 31.39 -19.99 1.53
CA SER A 123 31.02 -19.81 0.13
C SER A 123 31.25 -18.37 -0.33
N GLN A 124 31.94 -18.21 -1.45
CA GLN A 124 32.10 -16.89 -2.11
C GLN A 124 30.77 -16.31 -2.64
N HIS A 125 29.73 -17.13 -2.75
CA HIS A 125 28.45 -16.77 -3.39
C HIS A 125 27.28 -16.80 -2.39
N ARG A 126 27.49 -16.34 -1.15
CA ARG A 126 26.43 -16.28 -0.13
C ARG A 126 25.29 -15.35 -0.57
N VAL A 127 24.06 -15.85 -0.53
CA VAL A 127 22.86 -15.06 -0.83
C VAL A 127 22.49 -14.24 0.41
N GLY A 128 22.53 -12.91 0.30
CA GLY A 128 22.18 -12.02 1.41
C GLY A 128 20.69 -12.05 1.78
N ASP A 129 20.38 -11.80 3.06
CA ASP A 129 19.03 -11.89 3.63
C ASP A 129 18.04 -10.97 2.91
N ARG A 130 18.45 -9.75 2.56
CA ARG A 130 17.62 -8.82 1.77
C ARG A 130 17.18 -9.42 0.43
N THR A 131 18.07 -10.13 -0.26
CA THR A 131 17.76 -10.81 -1.53
C THR A 131 16.78 -11.97 -1.29
N ARG A 132 16.95 -12.71 -0.19
CA ARG A 132 16.05 -13.81 0.21
C ARG A 132 14.65 -13.29 0.54
N PHE A 133 14.53 -12.22 1.32
CA PHE A 133 13.24 -11.58 1.64
C PHE A 133 12.57 -10.96 0.41
N ALA A 134 13.33 -10.32 -0.48
CA ALA A 134 12.80 -9.78 -1.73
C ALA A 134 12.27 -10.87 -2.69
N ASN A 135 12.81 -12.09 -2.59
CA ASN A 135 12.42 -13.24 -3.41
C ASN A 135 11.86 -14.37 -2.53
N ARG A 136 11.01 -14.00 -1.56
CA ARG A 136 10.55 -14.86 -0.46
C ARG A 136 9.97 -16.20 -0.92
N VAL A 137 9.23 -16.23 -2.03
CA VAL A 137 8.65 -17.46 -2.58
C VAL A 137 9.72 -18.51 -2.94
N LEU A 138 10.91 -18.08 -3.35
CA LEU A 138 12.02 -18.99 -3.66
C LEU A 138 12.74 -19.42 -2.37
N ASP A 139 12.96 -18.49 -1.45
CA ASP A 139 13.56 -18.75 -0.14
C ASP A 139 12.77 -19.77 0.69
N LEU A 140 11.43 -19.65 0.70
CA LEU A 140 10.50 -20.53 1.40
C LEU A 140 10.55 -21.99 0.94
N ARG A 141 11.33 -22.31 -0.10
CA ARG A 141 11.55 -23.68 -0.58
C ARG A 141 12.73 -24.37 0.08
N SER A 142 13.59 -23.64 0.78
CA SER A 142 14.71 -24.24 1.52
C SER A 142 14.19 -25.13 2.66
N PRO A 143 14.90 -26.21 3.03
CA PRO A 143 14.53 -27.06 4.16
C PRO A 143 14.38 -26.29 5.47
N ALA A 144 15.29 -25.36 5.76
CA ALA A 144 15.24 -24.54 6.97
C ALA A 144 13.99 -23.66 7.04
N SER A 145 13.67 -22.90 5.97
CA SER A 145 12.45 -22.08 5.94
C SER A 145 11.20 -22.96 6.05
N GLN A 146 11.17 -24.10 5.36
CA GLN A 146 10.09 -25.08 5.44
C GLN A 146 9.88 -25.61 6.87
N ALA A 147 10.96 -25.89 7.60
CA ALA A 147 10.92 -26.36 8.98
C ALA A 147 10.46 -25.25 9.95
N ILE A 148 10.97 -24.01 9.81
CA ILE A 148 10.54 -22.84 10.60
C ILE A 148 9.02 -22.67 10.53
N PHE A 149 8.43 -22.73 9.34
CA PHE A 149 6.98 -22.52 9.20
C PHE A 149 6.12 -23.70 9.65
N ARG A 150 6.67 -24.93 9.70
CA ARG A 150 6.01 -26.06 10.39
C ARG A 150 6.00 -25.87 11.90
N ILE A 151 7.12 -25.42 12.47
CA ILE A 151 7.23 -25.09 13.89
C ILE A 151 6.30 -23.92 14.24
N ARG A 152 6.23 -22.88 13.41
CA ARG A 152 5.26 -21.78 13.57
C ARG A 152 3.82 -22.28 13.58
N ALA A 153 3.45 -23.18 12.68
CA ALA A 153 2.12 -23.78 12.67
C ALA A 153 1.86 -24.62 13.93
N ALA A 154 2.86 -25.37 14.38
CA ALA A 154 2.79 -26.17 15.60
C ALA A 154 2.60 -25.32 16.87
N VAL A 155 3.20 -24.14 16.95
CA VAL A 155 2.97 -23.21 18.07
C VAL A 155 1.48 -22.85 18.16
N CYS A 156 0.83 -22.52 17.03
CA CYS A 156 -0.60 -22.24 17.01
C CYS A 156 -1.45 -23.47 17.37
N GLU A 157 -1.05 -24.66 16.91
CA GLU A 157 -1.74 -25.92 17.25
C GLU A 157 -1.67 -26.19 18.75
N LEU A 158 -0.48 -26.14 19.34
CA LEU A 158 -0.24 -26.40 20.77
C LEU A 158 -0.87 -25.31 21.67
N TRP A 159 -0.92 -24.05 21.20
CA TRP A 159 -1.66 -22.98 21.87
C TRP A 159 -3.15 -23.31 21.98
N ARG A 160 -3.77 -23.68 20.86
CA ARG A 160 -5.18 -24.10 20.85
C ARG A 160 -5.41 -25.35 21.70
N GLU A 161 -4.56 -26.36 21.56
CA GLU A 161 -4.63 -27.61 22.32
C GLU A 161 -4.65 -27.35 23.83
N ALA A 162 -3.72 -26.51 24.31
CA ALA A 162 -3.63 -26.16 25.72
C ALA A 162 -4.85 -25.40 26.25
N LEU A 163 -5.35 -24.41 25.51
CA LEU A 163 -6.43 -23.55 26.00
C LEU A 163 -7.82 -24.18 25.85
N LEU A 164 -8.08 -24.87 24.74
CA LEU A 164 -9.33 -25.62 24.55
C LEU A 164 -9.46 -26.73 25.61
N GLY A 165 -8.36 -27.40 25.96
CA GLY A 165 -8.33 -28.37 27.05
C GLY A 165 -8.65 -27.78 28.44
N ARG A 166 -8.60 -26.45 28.59
CA ARG A 166 -8.93 -25.70 29.81
C ARG A 166 -10.24 -24.93 29.72
N GLY A 167 -11.08 -25.25 28.73
CA GLY A 167 -12.41 -24.65 28.58
C GLY A 167 -12.42 -23.24 28.02
N PHE A 168 -11.33 -22.77 27.39
CA PHE A 168 -11.35 -21.48 26.71
C PHE A 168 -12.14 -21.53 25.40
N VAL A 169 -12.69 -20.38 25.01
CA VAL A 169 -13.39 -20.17 23.73
C VAL A 169 -12.52 -19.34 22.77
N GLU A 170 -12.29 -19.83 21.54
CA GLU A 170 -11.61 -19.05 20.49
C GLU A 170 -12.57 -17.97 19.95
N ILE A 171 -12.15 -16.71 19.99
CA ILE A 171 -12.92 -15.55 19.50
C ILE A 171 -12.27 -14.92 18.26
N GLN A 172 -13.03 -14.09 17.54
CA GLN A 172 -12.52 -13.27 16.42
C GLN A 172 -13.01 -11.83 16.59
N SER A 173 -12.08 -10.91 16.91
CA SER A 173 -12.40 -9.50 17.12
C SER A 173 -12.19 -8.66 15.85
N SER A 174 -12.95 -7.56 15.74
CA SER A 174 -12.71 -6.56 14.69
C SER A 174 -11.30 -5.99 14.80
N LYS A 175 -10.64 -5.81 13.65
CA LYS A 175 -9.35 -5.11 13.56
C LYS A 175 -9.50 -3.64 13.20
N PHE A 176 -10.73 -3.19 12.95
CA PHE A 176 -11.07 -1.78 12.80
C PHE A 176 -11.63 -1.24 14.11
N GLN A 177 -11.12 -0.08 14.52
CA GLN A 177 -11.56 0.67 15.68
C GLN A 177 -11.99 2.08 15.28
N GLY A 178 -12.98 2.62 16.01
CA GLY A 178 -13.50 3.97 15.78
C GLY A 178 -12.58 5.10 16.27
N SER A 179 -11.66 4.78 17.19
CA SER A 179 -10.69 5.71 17.77
C SER A 179 -9.30 5.06 17.88
N GLY A 180 -8.24 5.86 18.06
CA GLY A 180 -6.91 5.35 18.41
C GLY A 180 -6.90 5.02 19.90
N THR A 181 -6.76 3.75 20.26
CA THR A 181 -7.22 3.27 21.59
C THR A 181 -6.14 3.04 22.65
N GLU A 182 -4.86 3.20 22.34
CA GLU A 182 -3.81 2.84 23.30
C GLU A 182 -2.74 3.96 23.37
N SER A 183 -2.88 4.83 24.38
CA SER A 183 -1.79 5.61 25.00
C SER A 183 -0.95 6.56 24.11
N GLY A 184 -1.55 7.21 23.10
CA GLY A 184 -0.82 8.19 22.28
C GLY A 184 0.23 7.57 21.33
N ALA A 185 0.23 6.24 21.18
CA ALA A 185 1.07 5.55 20.22
C ALA A 185 0.60 5.81 18.77
N ALA A 186 1.52 5.68 17.82
CA ALA A 186 1.17 5.80 16.41
C ALA A 186 0.20 4.67 16.01
N VAL A 187 -0.90 5.02 15.34
CA VAL A 187 -1.90 4.07 14.82
C VAL A 187 -2.03 4.18 13.30
N PHE A 188 -2.28 3.06 12.63
CA PHE A 188 -2.58 3.09 11.19
C PHE A 188 -4.01 3.58 10.96
N LYS A 189 -4.13 4.73 10.30
CA LYS A 189 -5.41 5.30 9.87
C LYS A 189 -5.84 4.70 8.53
N VAL A 190 -7.10 4.33 8.45
CA VAL A 190 -7.77 3.81 7.24
C VAL A 190 -8.94 4.72 6.91
N ASP A 191 -9.12 5.02 5.62
CA ASP A 191 -10.35 5.65 5.14
C ASP A 191 -11.47 4.60 5.06
N TYR A 192 -12.46 4.75 5.92
CA TYR A 192 -13.59 3.84 6.08
C TYR A 192 -14.87 4.53 5.63
N PHE A 193 -15.11 4.53 4.31
CA PHE A 193 -16.25 5.18 3.67
C PHE A 193 -16.33 6.68 3.99
N ARG A 194 -15.24 7.42 3.73
CA ARG A 194 -15.09 8.86 4.02
C ARG A 194 -15.11 9.22 5.51
N ARG A 195 -14.95 8.23 6.39
CA ARG A 195 -14.81 8.39 7.84
C ARG A 195 -13.50 7.74 8.28
N PRO A 196 -12.82 8.26 9.30
CA PRO A 196 -11.63 7.60 9.81
C PRO A 196 -11.98 6.28 10.52
N ALA A 197 -11.19 5.26 10.28
CA ALA A 197 -11.06 4.10 11.15
C ALA A 197 -9.57 3.84 11.43
N PHE A 198 -9.28 3.06 12.45
CA PHE A 198 -7.91 2.74 12.85
C PHE A 198 -7.72 1.24 12.94
N LEU A 199 -6.51 0.75 12.60
CA LEU A 199 -6.18 -0.65 12.82
C LEU A 199 -5.83 -0.89 14.28
N ALA A 200 -6.45 -1.92 14.88
CA ALA A 200 -6.26 -2.28 16.28
C ALA A 200 -4.81 -2.66 16.58
N GLN A 201 -4.23 -2.01 17.58
CA GLN A 201 -2.90 -2.36 18.08
C GLN A 201 -2.91 -3.64 18.90
N SER A 202 -4.02 -4.06 19.46
CA SER A 202 -4.14 -5.36 20.09
C SER A 202 -5.62 -5.72 20.19
N PRO A 203 -5.98 -6.99 20.42
CA PRO A 203 -7.34 -7.36 20.75
C PRO A 203 -7.69 -7.07 22.23
N GLN A 204 -6.87 -6.31 22.98
CA GLN A 204 -6.99 -6.14 24.43
C GLN A 204 -8.35 -5.60 24.90
N LEU A 205 -8.92 -4.63 24.18
CA LEU A 205 -10.26 -4.13 24.52
C LEU A 205 -11.34 -5.18 24.25
N ALA A 206 -11.24 -5.87 23.10
CA ALA A 206 -12.23 -6.86 22.69
C ALA A 206 -12.30 -8.06 23.65
N LYS A 207 -11.15 -8.60 24.07
CA LYS A 207 -11.12 -9.74 25.00
C LYS A 207 -11.67 -9.40 26.39
N GLN A 208 -11.45 -8.19 26.89
CA GLN A 208 -12.05 -7.73 28.16
C GLN A 208 -13.57 -7.53 28.03
N MET A 209 -14.05 -6.99 26.91
CA MET A 209 -15.50 -6.90 26.65
C MET A 209 -16.15 -8.29 26.57
N CYS A 210 -15.44 -9.31 26.08
CA CYS A 210 -15.91 -10.70 26.15
C CYS A 210 -16.03 -11.20 27.59
N ILE A 211 -15.06 -10.88 28.47
CA ILE A 211 -15.17 -11.21 29.91
C ILE A 211 -16.39 -10.51 30.53
N ALA A 212 -16.59 -9.23 30.24
CA ALA A 212 -17.77 -8.47 30.70
C ALA A 212 -19.10 -9.00 30.12
N ALA A 213 -19.04 -9.82 29.07
CA ALA A 213 -20.17 -10.48 28.44
C ALA A 213 -20.29 -11.97 28.86
N ASP A 214 -19.82 -12.31 30.06
CA ASP A 214 -19.86 -13.65 30.68
C ASP A 214 -19.08 -14.73 29.93
N MET A 215 -18.16 -14.37 29.03
CA MET A 215 -17.24 -15.32 28.42
C MET A 215 -16.02 -15.49 29.31
N GLU A 216 -16.14 -16.27 30.39
CA GLU A 216 -15.14 -16.44 31.46
C GLU A 216 -13.70 -16.66 30.97
N ARG A 217 -13.49 -17.36 29.85
CA ARG A 217 -12.17 -17.72 29.31
C ARG A 217 -12.16 -17.60 27.80
N VAL A 218 -11.38 -16.67 27.26
CA VAL A 218 -11.30 -16.42 25.81
C VAL A 218 -9.87 -16.36 25.31
N PHE A 219 -9.67 -16.76 24.06
CA PHE A 219 -8.40 -16.53 23.36
C PHE A 219 -8.61 -16.16 21.90
N GLU A 220 -7.61 -15.49 21.31
CA GLU A 220 -7.61 -15.12 19.90
C GLU A 220 -6.24 -15.40 19.28
N ILE A 221 -6.25 -15.89 18.04
CA ILE A 221 -5.07 -15.94 17.15
C ILE A 221 -5.37 -15.04 15.96
N GLY A 222 -4.77 -13.86 15.91
CA GLY A 222 -5.14 -12.84 14.93
C GLY A 222 -4.04 -11.84 14.59
N PRO A 223 -4.23 -11.03 13.54
CA PRO A 223 -3.28 -9.99 13.18
C PRO A 223 -3.27 -8.86 14.21
N VAL A 224 -2.07 -8.36 14.46
CA VAL A 224 -1.76 -7.25 15.36
C VAL A 224 -0.92 -6.21 14.62
N PHE A 225 -1.24 -4.93 14.80
CA PHE A 225 -0.60 -3.83 14.09
C PHE A 225 0.22 -2.91 15.01
N ARG A 226 1.36 -2.46 14.52
CA ARG A 226 2.28 -1.52 15.20
C ARG A 226 2.72 -0.47 14.20
N ALA A 227 2.33 0.79 14.40
CA ALA A 227 2.59 1.86 13.42
C ALA A 227 3.86 2.65 13.74
N GLU A 228 4.61 2.27 14.76
CA GLU A 228 5.90 2.86 15.08
C GLU A 228 6.89 2.67 13.92
N ASN A 229 7.61 3.73 13.55
CA ASN A 229 8.62 3.69 12.49
C ASN A 229 9.94 3.06 12.99
N SER A 230 9.84 1.84 13.49
CA SER A 230 10.96 1.07 14.05
C SER A 230 11.38 -0.03 13.07
N ASN A 231 12.58 0.09 12.52
CA ASN A 231 13.13 -0.89 11.57
C ASN A 231 14.31 -1.65 12.18
N THR A 232 14.01 -2.51 13.17
CA THR A 232 15.01 -3.35 13.85
C THR A 232 14.88 -4.81 13.43
N HIS A 233 15.66 -5.71 14.04
CA HIS A 233 15.54 -7.15 13.87
C HIS A 233 14.43 -7.77 14.76
N ARG A 234 13.83 -7.00 15.68
CA ARG A 234 12.81 -7.48 16.64
C ARG A 234 11.39 -6.99 16.32
N HIS A 235 11.25 -6.02 15.41
CA HIS A 235 9.98 -5.34 15.13
C HIS A 235 9.43 -5.65 13.75
N LEU A 236 8.10 -5.82 13.69
CA LEU A 236 7.28 -5.87 12.49
C LEU A 236 6.14 -4.85 12.67
N THR A 237 5.62 -4.32 11.56
CA THR A 237 4.44 -3.42 11.60
C THR A 237 3.12 -4.20 11.58
N GLU A 238 3.16 -5.47 11.15
CA GLU A 238 2.07 -6.43 11.18
C GLU A 238 2.64 -7.79 11.60
N PHE A 239 2.07 -8.39 12.65
CA PHE A 239 2.46 -9.71 13.16
C PHE A 239 1.23 -10.48 13.66
N THR A 240 1.39 -11.74 14.05
CA THR A 240 0.28 -12.55 14.60
C THR A 240 0.36 -12.59 16.12
N GLY A 241 -0.66 -12.07 16.80
CA GLY A 241 -0.83 -12.20 18.25
C GLY A 241 -1.48 -13.53 18.62
N LEU A 242 -1.03 -14.09 19.74
CA LEU A 242 -1.73 -15.13 20.50
C LEU A 242 -2.14 -14.50 21.82
N ASP A 243 -3.42 -14.20 21.97
CA ASP A 243 -3.95 -13.44 23.08
C ASP A 243 -4.91 -14.30 23.89
N LEU A 244 -4.88 -14.16 25.21
CA LEU A 244 -5.90 -14.74 26.09
C LEU A 244 -6.32 -13.75 27.18
N GLU A 245 -7.54 -13.93 27.67
CA GLU A 245 -8.07 -13.29 28.86
C GLU A 245 -8.95 -14.29 29.61
N MET A 246 -8.94 -14.25 30.94
CA MET A 246 -9.83 -15.07 31.76
C MET A 246 -10.20 -14.38 33.08
N SER A 247 -11.40 -14.68 33.56
CA SER A 247 -11.80 -14.41 34.95
C SER A 247 -11.02 -15.29 35.93
N PHE A 248 -10.86 -14.81 37.16
CA PHE A 248 -10.24 -15.56 38.26
C PHE A 248 -10.98 -15.31 39.57
N GLU A 249 -10.75 -16.17 40.56
CA GLU A 249 -11.51 -16.14 41.81
C GLU A 249 -10.86 -15.26 42.89
N ASN A 250 -9.55 -15.44 43.13
CA ASN A 250 -8.88 -14.84 44.28
C ASN A 250 -7.68 -13.96 43.89
N HIS A 251 -6.80 -14.45 43.02
CA HIS A 251 -5.55 -13.76 42.71
C HIS A 251 -5.14 -13.92 41.25
N TYR A 252 -4.58 -12.86 40.66
CA TYR A 252 -4.15 -12.87 39.25
C TYR A 252 -3.05 -13.89 38.93
N HIS A 253 -2.42 -14.47 39.96
CA HIS A 253 -1.50 -15.60 39.77
C HIS A 253 -2.19 -16.82 39.18
N GLU A 254 -3.50 -16.99 39.37
CA GLU A 254 -4.28 -18.04 38.68
C GLU A 254 -4.19 -17.88 37.15
N VAL A 255 -4.23 -16.64 36.65
CA VAL A 255 -4.05 -16.32 35.23
C VAL A 255 -2.60 -16.56 34.80
N LEU A 256 -1.64 -16.10 35.61
CA LEU A 256 -0.22 -16.27 35.35
C LEU A 256 0.17 -17.75 35.24
N ASP A 257 -0.35 -18.60 36.12
CA ASP A 257 -0.11 -20.04 36.13
C ASP A 257 -0.68 -20.70 34.87
N VAL A 258 -1.87 -20.29 34.41
CA VAL A 258 -2.45 -20.78 33.15
C VAL A 258 -1.61 -20.37 31.93
N ILE A 259 -1.12 -19.12 31.89
CA ILE A 259 -0.21 -18.65 30.84
C ILE A 259 1.10 -19.44 30.87
N ASP A 260 1.70 -19.61 32.05
CA ASP A 260 2.95 -20.34 32.26
C ASP A 260 2.83 -21.79 31.78
N ASP A 261 1.77 -22.49 32.20
CA ASP A 261 1.51 -23.87 31.79
C ASP A 261 1.23 -24.00 30.29
N THR A 262 0.58 -23.00 29.69
CA THR A 262 0.33 -22.96 28.24
C THR A 262 1.63 -22.83 27.46
N LEU A 263 2.52 -21.91 27.88
CA LEU A 263 3.84 -21.74 27.25
C LEU A 263 4.73 -22.97 27.47
N LYS A 264 4.75 -23.55 28.68
CA LYS A 264 5.44 -24.82 28.95
C LYS A 264 4.93 -25.95 28.06
N HIS A 265 3.61 -26.07 27.87
CA HIS A 265 3.00 -27.06 26.98
C HIS A 265 3.49 -26.88 25.53
N ILE A 266 3.56 -25.65 25.03
CA ILE A 266 4.08 -25.34 23.69
C ILE A 266 5.55 -25.75 23.57
N PHE A 267 6.42 -25.29 24.47
CA PHE A 267 7.85 -25.56 24.35
C PHE A 267 8.18 -27.05 24.48
N LYS A 268 7.55 -27.75 25.44
CA LYS A 268 7.70 -29.21 25.60
C LYS A 268 7.13 -29.96 24.39
N GLY A 269 5.96 -29.54 23.89
CA GLY A 269 5.34 -30.11 22.70
C GLY A 269 6.21 -29.98 21.45
N LEU A 270 6.84 -28.83 21.24
CA LEU A 270 7.79 -28.61 20.14
C LEU A 270 9.01 -29.55 20.25
N GLN A 271 9.62 -29.64 21.43
CA GLN A 271 10.79 -30.50 21.68
C GLN A 271 10.49 -31.99 21.46
N GLN A 272 9.27 -32.43 21.80
CA GLN A 272 8.85 -33.83 21.69
C GLN A 272 8.40 -34.19 20.26
N ARG A 273 7.56 -33.33 19.64
CA ARG A 273 6.85 -33.64 18.38
C ARG A 273 7.56 -33.14 17.12
N PHE A 274 8.42 -32.12 17.21
CA PHE A 274 9.00 -31.41 16.05
C PHE A 274 10.53 -31.41 16.06
N ARG A 275 11.15 -32.43 16.66
CA ARG A 275 12.62 -32.55 16.75
C ARG A 275 13.31 -32.53 15.39
N ASN A 276 12.75 -33.19 14.38
CA ASN A 276 13.33 -33.23 13.04
C ASN A 276 13.38 -31.85 12.39
N GLU A 277 12.30 -31.08 12.51
CA GLU A 277 12.25 -29.69 12.05
C GLU A 277 13.26 -28.83 12.82
N ILE A 278 13.38 -28.97 14.15
CA ILE A 278 14.35 -28.22 14.96
C ILE A 278 15.78 -28.50 14.48
N GLU A 279 16.15 -29.76 14.29
CA GLU A 279 17.49 -30.12 13.79
C GLU A 279 17.73 -29.62 12.35
N THR A 280 16.70 -29.60 11.50
CA THR A 280 16.77 -29.01 10.16
C THR A 280 17.00 -27.50 10.21
N VAL A 281 16.42 -26.79 11.18
CA VAL A 281 16.68 -25.36 11.38
C VAL A 281 18.09 -25.14 11.90
N LYS A 282 18.56 -25.94 12.86
CA LYS A 282 19.92 -25.86 13.43
C LYS A 282 21.02 -25.96 12.38
N SER A 283 20.81 -26.72 11.29
CA SER A 283 21.81 -26.79 10.22
C SER A 283 22.03 -25.44 9.52
N ALA A 284 21.00 -24.58 9.46
CA ALA A 284 21.09 -23.25 8.86
C ALA A 284 21.29 -22.13 9.89
N PHE A 285 20.80 -22.32 11.11
CA PHE A 285 20.88 -21.38 12.23
C PHE A 285 21.42 -22.12 13.46
N PRO A 286 22.75 -22.28 13.61
CA PRO A 286 23.31 -23.03 14.75
C PRO A 286 22.93 -22.42 16.10
N HIS A 287 22.32 -23.22 16.99
CA HIS A 287 21.91 -22.79 18.32
C HIS A 287 21.84 -23.93 19.33
N ASP A 288 21.98 -23.57 20.62
CA ASP A 288 21.87 -24.50 21.75
C ASP A 288 20.43 -24.96 21.95
N ASN A 289 20.26 -26.14 22.57
CA ASN A 289 18.94 -26.62 22.96
C ASN A 289 18.24 -25.62 23.88
N PHE A 290 16.93 -25.47 23.69
CA PHE A 290 16.09 -24.66 24.56
C PHE A 290 15.94 -25.32 25.92
N VAL A 291 16.16 -24.60 27.02
CA VAL A 291 16.02 -25.14 28.38
C VAL A 291 14.85 -24.49 29.11
N ILE A 292 13.89 -25.32 29.52
CA ILE A 292 12.74 -24.93 30.34
C ILE A 292 12.66 -25.86 31.56
N LEU A 293 12.35 -25.28 32.72
CA LEU A 293 12.21 -26.01 33.98
C LEU A 293 10.76 -26.43 34.21
N ASP A 294 10.54 -27.42 35.06
CA ASP A 294 9.18 -27.78 35.51
C ASP A 294 8.58 -26.70 36.40
N GLU A 295 9.40 -26.16 37.31
CA GLU A 295 9.10 -24.98 38.12
C GLU A 295 9.74 -23.74 37.48
N THR A 296 8.90 -22.82 36.99
CA THR A 296 9.36 -21.59 36.33
C THR A 296 9.89 -20.60 37.37
N PRO A 297 11.12 -20.06 37.23
CA PRO A 297 11.58 -18.97 38.09
C PRO A 297 10.68 -17.75 37.93
N ARG A 298 10.02 -17.36 39.03
CA ARG A 298 9.23 -16.13 39.16
C ARG A 298 9.99 -15.14 40.03
N ILE A 299 10.42 -14.04 39.44
CA ILE A 299 11.28 -13.04 40.08
C ILE A 299 10.45 -11.76 40.23
N ARG A 300 10.46 -11.12 41.41
CA ARG A 300 9.84 -9.79 41.54
C ARG A 300 10.68 -8.76 40.80
N PHE A 301 10.07 -7.74 40.22
CA PHE A 301 10.75 -6.69 39.47
C PHE A 301 11.91 -6.08 40.27
N SER A 302 11.67 -5.74 41.53
CA SER A 302 12.68 -5.23 42.47
C SER A 302 13.86 -6.19 42.68
N ASP A 303 13.61 -7.50 42.71
CA ASP A 303 14.67 -8.51 42.82
C ASP A 303 15.47 -8.61 41.52
N GLY A 304 14.83 -8.44 40.36
CA GLY A 304 15.50 -8.34 39.06
C GLY A 304 16.40 -7.11 38.97
N ILE A 305 15.92 -5.95 39.40
CA ILE A 305 16.72 -4.71 39.52
C ILE A 305 17.89 -4.92 40.47
N LYS A 306 17.67 -5.57 41.62
CA LYS A 306 18.75 -5.91 42.55
C LYS A 306 19.79 -6.83 41.91
N MET A 307 19.38 -7.85 41.16
CA MET A 307 20.31 -8.72 40.41
C MET A 307 21.18 -7.92 39.44
N LEU A 308 20.61 -6.94 38.74
CA LEU A 308 21.35 -6.05 37.83
C LEU A 308 22.34 -5.16 38.59
N LYS A 309 21.92 -4.56 39.70
CA LYS A 309 22.75 -3.73 40.58
C LYS A 309 23.94 -4.51 41.17
N ASP A 310 23.66 -5.69 41.73
CA ASP A 310 24.67 -6.58 42.31
C ASP A 310 25.70 -7.05 41.25
N ALA A 311 25.26 -7.18 40.00
CA ALA A 311 26.12 -7.52 38.86
C ALA A 311 26.86 -6.32 38.25
N GLY A 312 26.73 -5.12 38.84
CA GLY A 312 27.40 -3.90 38.39
C GLY A 312 26.86 -3.31 37.09
N PHE A 313 25.63 -3.64 36.68
CA PHE A 313 25.03 -3.08 35.47
C PHE A 313 24.79 -1.56 35.61
N ARG A 314 24.99 -0.82 34.52
CA ARG A 314 24.69 0.60 34.37
C ARG A 314 24.05 0.80 33.01
N GLU A 315 23.16 1.77 32.89
CA GLU A 315 22.59 2.18 31.60
C GLU A 315 23.66 2.81 30.70
N ASP A 316 23.34 3.00 29.42
CA ASP A 316 24.27 3.56 28.43
C ASP A 316 24.75 4.98 28.79
N ASP A 317 23.97 5.73 29.58
CA ASP A 317 24.33 7.06 30.11
C ASP A 317 25.10 7.02 31.44
N GLY A 318 25.40 5.82 31.95
CA GLY A 318 26.12 5.59 33.21
C GLY A 318 25.25 5.65 34.46
N SER A 319 23.93 5.86 34.33
CA SER A 319 23.01 5.88 35.46
C SER A 319 22.75 4.47 36.03
N GLU A 320 22.30 4.43 37.29
CA GLU A 320 21.81 3.21 37.93
C GLU A 320 20.29 3.16 37.80
N LEU A 321 19.76 1.98 37.47
CA LEU A 321 18.32 1.73 37.46
C LEU A 321 17.73 1.89 38.86
N THR A 322 16.65 2.62 38.99
CA THR A 322 15.81 2.64 40.18
C THR A 322 14.78 1.52 40.15
N ASP A 323 14.11 1.29 41.27
CA ASP A 323 13.10 0.22 41.36
C ASP A 323 11.77 0.60 40.66
N GLU A 324 11.67 1.84 40.15
CA GLU A 324 10.51 2.42 39.47
C GLU A 324 10.76 2.64 37.96
N ASP A 325 12.01 2.52 37.50
CA ASP A 325 12.37 2.67 36.08
C ASP A 325 11.93 1.46 35.25
N ASP A 326 11.61 1.70 33.98
CA ASP A 326 11.40 0.61 33.02
C ASP A 326 12.73 -0.05 32.62
N LEU A 327 12.69 -1.32 32.19
CA LEU A 327 13.89 -2.02 31.74
C LEU A 327 14.27 -1.62 30.32
N SER A 328 15.48 -1.08 30.14
CA SER A 328 16.05 -0.92 28.81
C SER A 328 16.31 -2.30 28.16
N THR A 329 16.34 -2.37 26.83
CA THR A 329 16.68 -3.62 26.11
C THR A 329 18.05 -4.18 26.54
N ALA A 330 19.00 -3.32 26.93
CA ALA A 330 20.29 -3.76 27.46
C ALA A 330 20.13 -4.43 28.83
N ALA A 331 19.31 -3.83 29.71
CA ALA A 331 18.97 -4.37 31.02
C ALA A 331 18.24 -5.72 30.91
N GLU A 332 17.24 -5.85 30.03
CA GLU A 332 16.53 -7.11 29.75
C GLU A 332 17.50 -8.25 29.41
N ARG A 333 18.41 -7.99 28.47
CA ARG A 333 19.40 -8.97 28.00
C ARG A 333 20.38 -9.34 29.10
N ARG A 334 20.82 -8.38 29.89
CA ARG A 334 21.73 -8.63 31.02
C ARG A 334 21.03 -9.45 32.10
N LEU A 335 19.79 -9.10 32.45
CA LEU A 335 19.00 -9.84 33.43
C LEU A 335 18.77 -11.28 32.97
N GLY A 336 18.42 -11.50 31.70
CA GLY A 336 18.28 -12.84 31.13
C GLY A 336 19.57 -13.67 31.21
N ALA A 337 20.74 -13.05 31.02
CA ALA A 337 22.02 -13.74 31.20
C ALA A 337 22.27 -14.14 32.66
N LEU A 338 21.95 -13.26 33.62
CA LEU A 338 22.06 -13.54 35.05
C LEU A 338 21.10 -14.64 35.51
N VAL A 339 19.86 -14.64 34.99
CA VAL A 339 18.87 -15.70 35.23
C VAL A 339 19.39 -17.02 34.68
N LYS A 340 19.96 -17.03 33.47
CA LYS A 340 20.53 -18.24 32.89
C LYS A 340 21.73 -18.77 33.68
N GLU A 341 22.60 -17.89 34.19
CA GLU A 341 23.73 -18.26 35.04
C GLU A 341 23.25 -18.85 36.38
N LYS A 342 22.26 -18.22 37.02
CA LYS A 342 21.77 -18.60 38.35
C LYS A 342 20.86 -19.84 38.34
N TYR A 343 19.94 -19.92 37.38
CA TYR A 343 18.87 -20.93 37.35
C TYR A 343 19.03 -21.95 36.20
N GLY A 344 19.93 -21.72 35.25
CA GLY A 344 20.18 -22.66 34.15
C GLY A 344 19.07 -22.74 33.09
N CYS A 345 18.15 -21.78 33.04
CA CYS A 345 16.98 -21.79 32.16
C CYS A 345 16.98 -20.66 31.13
N ASP A 346 16.28 -20.86 30.01
CA ASP A 346 16.06 -19.84 28.99
C ASP A 346 14.70 -19.13 29.14
N TYR A 347 13.86 -19.53 30.09
CA TYR A 347 12.48 -19.05 30.27
C TYR A 347 12.23 -18.68 31.73
N TYR A 348 11.70 -17.48 31.99
CA TYR A 348 11.39 -16.99 33.33
C TYR A 348 10.30 -15.90 33.31
N ILE A 349 9.73 -15.62 34.48
CA ILE A 349 8.70 -14.61 34.69
C ILE A 349 9.26 -13.49 35.57
N LEU A 350 9.07 -12.24 35.16
CA LEU A 350 9.29 -11.06 35.99
C LEU A 350 7.92 -10.51 36.40
N ASP A 351 7.66 -10.42 37.70
CA ASP A 351 6.35 -10.08 38.28
C ASP A 351 6.43 -8.77 39.07
N LYS A 352 5.29 -8.09 39.26
CA LYS A 352 5.17 -6.85 40.05
C LYS A 352 5.93 -5.65 39.49
N PHE A 353 5.65 -5.28 38.24
CA PHE A 353 6.26 -4.09 37.62
C PHE A 353 5.71 -2.76 38.18
N PRO A 354 6.47 -1.66 38.06
CA PRO A 354 6.01 -0.32 38.43
C PRO A 354 4.71 0.07 37.72
N VAL A 355 3.80 0.75 38.41
CA VAL A 355 2.46 1.05 37.87
C VAL A 355 2.45 2.13 36.78
N ASP A 356 3.44 3.03 36.80
CA ASP A 356 3.51 4.20 35.91
C ASP A 356 4.05 3.86 34.52
N VAL A 357 4.76 2.74 34.38
CA VAL A 357 5.24 2.23 33.07
C VAL A 357 4.22 1.30 32.39
N ARG A 358 3.07 1.08 33.04
CA ARG A 358 2.03 0.15 32.56
C ARG A 358 0.79 0.89 32.02
N PRO A 359 0.05 0.27 31.08
CA PRO A 359 -1.16 0.87 30.52
C PRO A 359 -2.22 1.20 31.59
N PHE A 360 -3.10 2.16 31.28
CA PHE A 360 -4.12 2.67 32.21
C PHE A 360 -5.02 1.59 32.83
N TYR A 361 -5.30 0.51 32.07
CA TYR A 361 -6.17 -0.60 32.49
C TYR A 361 -5.50 -1.59 33.45
N THR A 362 -4.25 -1.37 33.86
CA THR A 362 -3.49 -2.27 34.74
C THR A 362 -3.87 -2.05 36.21
N MET A 363 -4.20 -3.13 36.92
CA MET A 363 -4.54 -3.07 38.35
C MET A 363 -3.32 -2.71 39.21
N PRO A 364 -3.38 -1.66 40.05
CA PRO A 364 -2.34 -1.37 41.04
C PRO A 364 -2.19 -2.49 42.07
N ASP A 365 -0.99 -2.65 42.62
CA ASP A 365 -0.74 -3.60 43.69
C ASP A 365 -1.40 -3.09 45.00
N PRO A 366 -2.19 -3.92 45.71
CA PRO A 366 -2.87 -3.51 46.94
C PRO A 366 -1.94 -3.29 48.13
N GLU A 367 -0.75 -3.91 48.15
CA GLU A 367 0.24 -3.79 49.23
C GLU A 367 1.17 -2.59 49.00
N ASN A 368 1.51 -2.29 47.74
CA ASN A 368 2.37 -1.17 47.39
C ASN A 368 1.92 -0.48 46.10
N PRO A 369 1.26 0.70 46.18
CA PRO A 369 0.65 1.36 45.03
C PRO A 369 1.66 1.88 44.00
N LYS A 370 2.97 1.83 44.27
CA LYS A 370 4.02 2.10 43.27
C LYS A 370 4.16 0.98 42.24
N PHE A 371 3.72 -0.23 42.59
CA PHE A 371 3.75 -1.40 41.72
C PHE A 371 2.35 -1.77 41.26
N SER A 372 2.30 -2.75 40.37
CA SER A 372 1.07 -3.23 39.76
C SER A 372 1.02 -4.75 39.74
N ASN A 373 -0.19 -5.30 39.60
CA ASN A 373 -0.42 -6.72 39.36
C ASN A 373 -0.18 -7.07 37.88
N SER A 374 1.01 -6.75 37.39
CA SER A 374 1.46 -7.01 36.03
C SER A 374 2.74 -7.83 36.03
N PHE A 375 2.98 -8.53 34.93
CA PHE A 375 4.13 -9.40 34.74
C PHE A 375 4.52 -9.41 33.27
N ASP A 376 5.81 -9.64 33.03
CA ASP A 376 6.34 -9.96 31.72
C ASP A 376 7.01 -11.32 31.74
N ILE A 377 6.96 -12.02 30.61
CA ILE A 377 7.58 -13.33 30.43
C ILE A 377 8.69 -13.20 29.41
N PHE A 378 9.85 -13.75 29.76
CA PHE A 378 11.06 -13.62 28.97
C PHE A 378 11.53 -14.96 28.43
N VAL A 379 12.02 -14.94 27.20
CA VAL A 379 12.70 -16.05 26.55
C VAL A 379 14.07 -15.60 26.08
N ARG A 380 15.13 -16.25 26.57
CA ARG A 380 16.54 -15.93 26.26
C ARG A 380 16.89 -14.45 26.50
N GLY A 381 16.32 -13.85 27.54
CA GLY A 381 16.57 -12.45 27.90
C GLY A 381 15.87 -11.43 27.02
N GLU A 382 14.83 -11.85 26.29
CA GLU A 382 13.98 -10.98 25.50
C GLU A 382 12.52 -11.20 25.89
N GLU A 383 11.79 -10.11 26.13
CA GLU A 383 10.36 -10.16 26.45
C GLU A 383 9.58 -10.85 25.32
N ILE A 384 8.64 -11.73 25.65
CA ILE A 384 7.71 -12.32 24.67
C ILE A 384 6.26 -11.97 24.95
N LEU A 385 5.91 -11.76 26.22
CA LEU A 385 4.55 -11.52 26.66
C LEU A 385 4.57 -10.46 27.74
N SER A 386 3.65 -9.51 27.62
CA SER A 386 3.24 -8.64 28.71
C SER A 386 1.81 -8.96 29.12
N GLY A 387 1.58 -9.09 30.43
CA GLY A 387 0.31 -9.52 31.00
C GLY A 387 0.04 -8.92 32.37
N GLY A 388 -1.14 -9.17 32.89
CA GLY A 388 -1.52 -8.69 34.21
C GLY A 388 -3.01 -8.75 34.49
N GLN A 389 -3.34 -8.43 35.73
CA GLN A 389 -4.70 -8.16 36.15
C GLN A 389 -5.19 -6.85 35.55
N ARG A 390 -6.44 -6.85 35.09
CA ARG A 390 -7.11 -5.65 34.59
C ARG A 390 -7.99 -5.04 35.66
N ILE A 391 -8.21 -3.73 35.55
CA ILE A 391 -9.18 -3.03 36.37
C ILE A 391 -10.58 -3.41 35.89
N HIS A 392 -11.34 -4.07 36.75
CA HIS A 392 -12.72 -4.50 36.48
C HIS A 392 -13.76 -3.53 37.08
N ASP A 393 -13.35 -2.70 38.04
CA ASP A 393 -14.18 -1.65 38.63
C ASP A 393 -14.22 -0.39 37.73
N ALA A 394 -15.42 0.02 37.33
CA ALA A 394 -15.59 1.11 36.38
C ALA A 394 -15.06 2.46 36.91
N VAL A 395 -15.24 2.75 38.21
CA VAL A 395 -14.81 4.02 38.80
C VAL A 395 -13.29 4.14 38.76
N MET A 396 -12.59 3.10 39.22
CA MET A 396 -11.13 3.06 39.17
C MET A 396 -10.60 3.08 37.72
N LEU A 397 -11.28 2.41 36.79
CA LEU A 397 -10.89 2.40 35.38
C LEU A 397 -10.97 3.82 34.79
N GLU A 398 -12.09 4.52 35.01
CA GLU A 398 -12.28 5.91 34.56
C GLU A 398 -11.26 6.87 35.19
N GLU A 399 -10.98 6.73 36.50
CA GLU A 399 -9.93 7.51 37.17
C GLU A 399 -8.55 7.31 36.53
N ARG A 400 -8.20 6.07 36.18
CA ARG A 400 -6.92 5.76 35.51
C ARG A 400 -6.90 6.21 34.05
N MET A 401 -8.02 6.13 33.34
CA MET A 401 -8.16 6.69 31.99
C MET A 401 -7.90 8.19 32.00
N HIS A 402 -8.51 8.93 32.93
CA HIS A 402 -8.28 10.37 33.07
C HIS A 402 -6.82 10.70 33.42
N LYS A 403 -6.17 9.93 34.31
CA LYS A 403 -4.73 10.08 34.60
C LYS A 403 -3.83 9.84 33.39
N ALA A 404 -4.26 8.98 32.46
CA ALA A 404 -3.56 8.70 31.21
C ALA A 404 -3.99 9.63 30.05
N GLU A 405 -4.74 10.70 30.35
CA GLU A 405 -5.26 11.66 29.36
C GLU A 405 -6.19 11.02 28.30
N VAL A 406 -6.85 9.92 28.66
CA VAL A 406 -7.86 9.24 27.84
C VAL A 406 -9.25 9.60 28.34
N ASP A 407 -10.09 10.15 27.47
CA ASP A 407 -11.49 10.46 27.78
C ASP A 407 -12.36 9.19 27.68
N PRO A 408 -12.98 8.70 28.79
CA PRO A 408 -13.88 7.55 28.79
C PRO A 408 -15.01 7.62 27.77
N GLU A 409 -15.52 8.81 27.46
CA GLU A 409 -16.62 9.01 26.51
C GLU A 409 -16.21 8.69 25.07
N THR A 410 -14.91 8.69 24.76
CA THR A 410 -14.39 8.26 23.46
C THR A 410 -14.32 6.73 23.31
N MET A 411 -14.53 5.99 24.41
CA MET A 411 -14.47 4.53 24.50
C MET A 411 -15.70 3.93 25.18
N MET A 412 -16.88 4.56 25.04
CA MET A 412 -18.12 4.12 25.70
C MET A 412 -18.42 2.63 25.53
N GLU A 413 -18.18 2.05 24.35
CA GLU A 413 -18.40 0.62 24.11
C GLU A 413 -17.58 -0.27 25.06
N TYR A 414 -16.32 0.10 25.29
CA TYR A 414 -15.44 -0.61 26.22
C TYR A 414 -15.83 -0.34 27.68
N VAL A 415 -15.95 0.93 28.08
CA VAL A 415 -16.19 1.32 29.48
C VAL A 415 -17.55 0.84 29.99
N ASN A 416 -18.58 0.85 29.15
CA ASN A 416 -19.92 0.42 29.55
C ASN A 416 -19.97 -1.05 29.97
N GLY A 417 -19.14 -1.93 29.40
CA GLY A 417 -19.04 -3.33 29.84
C GLY A 417 -18.70 -3.44 31.33
N PHE A 418 -17.80 -2.58 31.82
CA PHE A 418 -17.43 -2.55 33.24
C PHE A 418 -18.50 -1.87 34.11
N ARG A 419 -19.17 -0.84 33.59
CA ARG A 419 -20.29 -0.18 34.28
C ARG A 419 -21.48 -1.13 34.53
N TRP A 420 -21.66 -2.13 33.67
CA TRP A 420 -22.70 -3.16 33.81
C TRP A 420 -22.31 -4.32 34.74
N GLY A 421 -21.08 -4.30 35.26
CA GLY A 421 -20.52 -5.35 36.08
C GLY A 421 -19.57 -6.22 35.27
N CYS A 422 -18.32 -6.32 35.74
CA CYS A 422 -17.30 -7.17 35.13
C CYS A 422 -16.56 -7.91 36.26
N PRO A 423 -16.35 -9.23 36.16
CA PRO A 423 -15.62 -9.98 37.18
C PRO A 423 -14.13 -9.60 37.18
N PRO A 424 -13.39 -9.85 38.28
CA PRO A 424 -11.94 -9.79 38.27
C PRO A 424 -11.36 -10.68 37.17
N HIS A 425 -10.47 -10.12 36.35
CA HIS A 425 -9.88 -10.82 35.22
C HIS A 425 -8.47 -10.34 34.91
N GLY A 426 -7.76 -11.15 34.16
CA GLY A 426 -6.45 -10.84 33.66
C GLY A 426 -6.14 -11.62 32.40
N GLY A 427 -5.02 -11.29 31.79
CA GLY A 427 -4.59 -11.98 30.59
C GLY A 427 -3.23 -11.52 30.11
N GLY A 428 -2.89 -11.94 28.90
CA GLY A 428 -1.63 -11.61 28.26
C GLY A 428 -1.73 -11.82 26.76
N GLY A 429 -0.77 -11.25 26.04
CA GLY A 429 -0.63 -11.41 24.60
C GLY A 429 0.82 -11.72 24.25
N VAL A 430 1.04 -12.65 23.33
CA VAL A 430 2.37 -13.01 22.84
C VAL A 430 2.44 -12.94 21.32
N GLY A 431 3.54 -12.40 20.79
CA GLY A 431 3.81 -12.42 19.36
C GLY A 431 4.24 -13.82 18.90
N LEU A 432 3.48 -14.44 18.00
CA LEU A 432 3.78 -15.76 17.44
C LEU A 432 5.17 -15.80 16.78
N GLU A 433 5.48 -14.79 15.97
CA GLU A 433 6.78 -14.66 15.31
C GLU A 433 7.92 -14.58 16.34
N ARG A 434 7.69 -13.95 17.49
CA ARG A 434 8.69 -13.74 18.53
C ARG A 434 8.97 -15.01 19.33
N ILE A 435 7.94 -15.82 19.65
CA ILE A 435 8.13 -17.17 20.19
C ILE A 435 9.03 -17.99 19.28
N VAL A 436 8.70 -18.05 17.98
CA VAL A 436 9.43 -18.87 17.01
C VAL A 436 10.87 -18.37 16.83
N MET A 437 11.05 -17.04 16.73
CA MET A 437 12.37 -16.42 16.60
C MET A 437 13.29 -16.79 17.77
N LEU A 438 12.80 -16.69 19.00
CA LEU A 438 13.62 -16.88 20.20
C LEU A 438 13.83 -18.36 20.55
N PHE A 439 12.81 -19.20 20.36
CA PHE A 439 12.93 -20.65 20.53
C PHE A 439 14.01 -21.23 19.60
N LEU A 440 14.02 -20.81 18.32
CA LEU A 440 14.98 -21.26 17.30
C LEU A 440 16.22 -20.37 17.16
N LYS A 441 16.33 -19.29 17.94
CA LYS A 441 17.42 -18.31 17.91
C LYS A 441 17.74 -17.80 16.49
N LEU A 442 16.71 -17.37 15.75
CA LEU A 442 16.83 -16.98 14.33
C LEU A 442 17.55 -15.63 14.11
N GLY A 443 17.71 -14.81 15.15
CA GLY A 443 18.41 -13.52 15.12
C GLY A 443 17.64 -12.35 14.49
N ASP A 444 16.69 -12.61 13.59
CA ASP A 444 15.78 -11.60 13.00
C ASP A 444 14.35 -12.15 12.90
N ILE A 445 13.38 -11.40 13.41
CA ILE A 445 11.97 -11.75 13.45
C ILE A 445 11.37 -11.98 12.06
N ARG A 446 11.94 -11.34 11.03
CA ARG A 446 11.52 -11.51 9.63
C ARG A 446 11.68 -12.96 9.16
N TRP A 447 12.57 -13.76 9.78
CA TRP A 447 12.68 -15.19 9.50
C TRP A 447 11.45 -15.98 9.92
N ALA A 448 10.82 -15.58 11.04
CA ALA A 448 9.63 -16.22 11.58
C ALA A 448 8.31 -15.73 10.94
N SER A 449 8.34 -14.65 10.14
CA SER A 449 7.19 -14.15 9.38
C SER A 449 7.21 -14.62 7.93
N LEU A 450 6.10 -15.16 7.43
CA LEU A 450 6.04 -15.72 6.07
C LEU A 450 6.30 -14.65 5.02
N PHE A 451 5.62 -13.50 5.15
CA PHE A 451 5.78 -12.31 4.33
C PHE A 451 5.91 -11.09 5.25
N PRO A 452 7.13 -10.78 5.73
CA PRO A 452 7.31 -9.74 6.73
C PRO A 452 6.79 -8.39 6.25
N ARG A 453 6.25 -7.61 7.20
CA ARG A 453 5.89 -6.21 7.04
C ARG A 453 6.66 -5.38 8.05
N ASP A 454 7.35 -4.39 7.52
CA ASP A 454 8.13 -3.40 8.25
C ASP A 454 7.93 -2.03 7.57
N PRO A 455 8.46 -0.93 8.13
CA PRO A 455 8.28 0.40 7.54
C PRO A 455 8.82 0.55 6.10
N ARG A 456 9.59 -0.42 5.58
CA ARG A 456 10.18 -0.40 4.23
C ARG A 456 9.48 -1.33 3.23
N SER A 457 8.45 -2.07 3.64
CA SER A 457 7.85 -3.15 2.85
C SER A 457 7.08 -2.70 1.60
N PHE A 458 6.80 -1.40 1.45
CA PHE A 458 6.12 -0.82 0.28
C PHE A 458 6.94 0.33 -0.34
N GLY A 459 8.19 0.05 -0.71
CA GLY A 459 9.05 1.06 -1.36
C GLY A 459 8.36 1.71 -2.58
N THR A 460 8.50 3.03 -2.70
CA THR A 460 8.05 3.82 -3.84
C THR A 460 8.75 3.34 -5.10
N ARG A 461 8.09 2.50 -5.91
CA ARG A 461 8.64 1.98 -7.19
C ARG A 461 8.67 3.09 -8.25
N GLY A 462 9.39 4.18 -8.02
CA GLY A 462 9.55 5.30 -8.97
C GLY A 462 8.24 5.98 -9.45
N GLN A 463 7.09 5.50 -9.00
CA GLN A 463 5.77 6.09 -9.15
C GLN A 463 5.31 6.47 -7.75
N ASP A 464 4.83 7.70 -7.62
CA ASP A 464 4.22 8.20 -6.41
C ASP A 464 3.05 7.26 -6.03
N PRO A 465 3.02 6.67 -4.82
CA PRO A 465 1.90 5.85 -4.36
C PRO A 465 0.56 6.57 -4.51
N GLU A 466 0.53 7.89 -4.37
CA GLU A 466 -0.68 8.68 -4.59
C GLU A 466 -1.10 8.66 -6.06
N GLU A 467 -0.15 8.81 -6.99
CA GLU A 467 -0.42 8.71 -8.43
C GLU A 467 -0.90 7.31 -8.83
N ALA A 468 -0.31 6.25 -8.25
CA ALA A 468 -0.74 4.87 -8.50
C ALA A 468 -2.16 4.60 -7.95
N SER A 469 -2.46 5.11 -6.75
CA SER A 469 -3.81 5.05 -6.17
C SER A 469 -4.82 5.82 -7.02
N MET A 470 -4.46 7.03 -7.45
CA MET A 470 -5.29 7.86 -8.33
C MET A 470 -5.54 7.19 -9.68
N ALA A 471 -4.53 6.56 -10.26
CA ALA A 471 -4.68 5.80 -11.51
C ALA A 471 -5.60 4.59 -11.33
N ALA A 472 -5.55 3.89 -10.20
CA ALA A 472 -6.44 2.78 -9.89
C ALA A 472 -7.90 3.26 -9.69
N ALA A 473 -8.09 4.36 -8.95
CA ALA A 473 -9.39 4.99 -8.74
C ALA A 473 -10.02 5.48 -10.06
N ALA A 474 -9.25 6.18 -10.90
CA ALA A 474 -9.72 6.68 -12.18
C ALA A 474 -10.19 5.54 -13.10
N LYS A 475 -9.49 4.40 -13.10
CA LYS A 475 -9.86 3.21 -13.88
C LYS A 475 -11.23 2.62 -13.53
N LEU A 476 -11.74 2.82 -12.32
CA LEU A 476 -13.08 2.38 -11.93
C LEU A 476 -14.18 3.24 -12.59
N ILE A 477 -13.85 4.48 -12.99
CA ILE A 477 -14.76 5.40 -13.66
C ILE A 477 -14.64 5.26 -15.18
N LEU A 478 -13.42 5.36 -15.70
CA LEU A 478 -13.11 5.35 -17.12
C LEU A 478 -11.60 5.10 -17.33
N HIS A 479 -11.28 4.23 -18.30
CA HIS A 479 -9.89 4.02 -18.73
C HIS A 479 -9.81 3.91 -20.25
N GLY A 480 -9.58 5.04 -20.90
CA GLY A 480 -9.23 5.10 -22.32
C GLY A 480 -7.78 4.69 -22.59
N PRO A 481 -7.43 4.46 -23.86
CA PRO A 481 -6.09 4.06 -24.27
C PRO A 481 -5.04 5.15 -24.01
N GLU A 482 -3.95 4.82 -23.32
CA GLU A 482 -2.84 5.75 -23.10
C GLU A 482 -1.66 5.49 -24.04
N SER A 483 -0.85 6.50 -24.31
CA SER A 483 0.37 6.38 -25.11
C SER A 483 1.49 7.21 -24.51
N LYS A 484 2.72 6.73 -24.66
CA LYS A 484 3.92 7.42 -24.14
C LYS A 484 4.65 8.12 -25.26
N THR A 485 5.35 9.20 -24.93
CA THR A 485 6.35 9.77 -25.83
C THR A 485 7.54 8.81 -26.01
N LEU A 486 8.17 8.90 -27.17
CA LEU A 486 9.31 8.08 -27.54
C LEU A 486 10.54 8.43 -26.69
N GLN A 487 11.25 7.39 -26.26
CA GLN A 487 12.50 7.51 -25.50
C GLN A 487 13.72 7.40 -26.44
N PRO A 488 14.88 7.99 -26.06
CA PRO A 488 16.11 7.86 -26.85
C PRO A 488 16.44 6.39 -27.17
N GLY A 489 16.62 6.07 -28.45
CA GLY A 489 16.94 4.72 -28.92
C GLY A 489 15.75 3.82 -29.28
N GLN A 490 14.50 4.27 -29.11
CA GLN A 490 13.32 3.54 -29.61
C GLN A 490 13.18 3.69 -31.14
N LYS A 491 12.72 2.62 -31.80
CA LYS A 491 12.46 2.63 -33.25
C LYS A 491 11.37 3.65 -33.59
N ARG A 492 11.59 4.45 -34.64
CA ARG A 492 10.59 5.40 -35.16
C ARG A 492 9.39 4.62 -35.71
N GLY A 493 8.27 4.70 -35.01
CA GLY A 493 6.97 4.17 -35.43
C GLY A 493 5.99 5.29 -35.75
N GLU A 494 4.69 4.97 -35.80
CA GLU A 494 3.62 5.97 -35.89
C GLU A 494 3.61 6.90 -34.66
N LEU A 495 3.28 8.18 -34.88
CA LEU A 495 3.18 9.15 -33.79
C LEU A 495 2.05 8.75 -32.83
N PRO A 496 2.24 8.85 -31.51
CA PRO A 496 1.20 8.49 -30.55
C PRO A 496 -0.05 9.36 -30.76
N PRO A 497 -1.28 8.79 -30.72
CA PRO A 497 -2.51 9.57 -30.84
C PRO A 497 -2.57 10.71 -29.83
N LEU A 498 -3.13 11.85 -30.23
CA LEU A 498 -3.14 13.06 -29.40
C LEU A 498 -3.95 12.86 -28.12
N GLU A 499 -5.12 12.24 -28.25
CA GLU A 499 -6.07 11.92 -27.20
C GLU A 499 -5.41 11.05 -26.12
N ASN A 500 -4.64 10.05 -26.56
CA ASN A 500 -3.89 9.16 -25.68
C ASN A 500 -2.77 9.91 -24.91
N LEU A 501 -2.17 10.94 -25.53
CA LEU A 501 -1.19 11.80 -24.85
C LEU A 501 -1.88 12.76 -23.86
N ILE A 502 -3.09 13.25 -24.16
CA ILE A 502 -3.89 14.07 -23.23
C ILE A 502 -4.25 13.24 -22.00
N ALA A 503 -4.75 12.01 -22.19
CA ALA A 503 -5.09 11.10 -21.09
C ALA A 503 -3.88 10.70 -20.24
N ARG A 504 -2.67 10.73 -20.82
CA ARG A 504 -1.43 10.34 -20.11
C ARG A 504 -0.75 11.52 -19.41
N TYR A 505 -0.64 12.66 -20.09
CA TYR A 505 0.20 13.78 -19.68
C TYR A 505 -0.57 15.09 -19.50
N GLY A 506 -1.78 15.20 -20.04
CA GLY A 506 -2.53 16.44 -20.15
C GLY A 506 -3.37 16.81 -18.93
N ASP A 507 -3.79 18.08 -18.93
CA ASP A 507 -4.75 18.65 -18.00
C ASP A 507 -5.97 19.20 -18.78
N ALA A 508 -6.94 19.79 -18.08
CA ALA A 508 -8.22 20.25 -18.63
C ALA A 508 -8.11 21.23 -19.81
N THR A 509 -7.03 22.00 -19.89
CA THR A 509 -6.78 22.88 -21.03
C THR A 509 -6.37 22.08 -22.27
N ASN A 510 -5.58 21.01 -22.12
CA ASN A 510 -5.12 20.19 -23.26
C ASN A 510 -6.26 19.46 -23.97
N THR A 511 -7.36 19.16 -23.27
CA THR A 511 -8.54 18.53 -23.87
C THR A 511 -9.19 19.41 -24.95
N SER A 512 -8.79 20.68 -25.10
CA SER A 512 -9.26 21.51 -26.20
C SER A 512 -8.57 21.21 -27.53
N TRP A 513 -7.41 20.57 -27.52
CA TRP A 513 -6.59 20.40 -28.73
C TRP A 513 -7.17 19.40 -29.74
N VAL A 514 -8.20 18.62 -29.35
CA VAL A 514 -8.96 17.75 -30.25
C VAL A 514 -9.96 18.52 -31.12
N ASP A 515 -10.27 19.77 -30.75
CA ASP A 515 -11.17 20.62 -31.52
C ASP A 515 -10.48 21.09 -32.82
N PRO A 516 -11.11 20.96 -34.00
CA PRO A 516 -10.50 21.30 -35.29
C PRO A 516 -10.01 22.74 -35.43
N ALA A 517 -10.45 23.66 -34.56
CA ALA A 517 -9.97 25.03 -34.55
C ALA A 517 -8.51 25.17 -34.07
N TRP A 518 -7.93 24.12 -33.47
CA TRP A 518 -6.56 24.08 -32.97
C TRP A 518 -5.58 23.52 -34.00
N THR A 519 -4.41 24.15 -34.09
CA THR A 519 -3.26 23.56 -34.78
C THR A 519 -2.40 22.84 -33.74
N VAL A 520 -2.05 21.58 -33.99
CA VAL A 520 -1.21 20.79 -33.07
C VAL A 520 0.14 20.52 -33.70
N TRP A 521 1.17 21.16 -33.17
CA TRP A 521 2.55 20.86 -33.55
C TRP A 521 3.00 19.55 -32.89
N ARG A 522 3.71 18.70 -33.64
CA ARG A 522 4.25 17.42 -33.17
C ARG A 522 5.77 17.41 -33.27
N ASP A 523 6.44 16.96 -32.22
CA ASP A 523 7.90 16.80 -32.23
C ASP A 523 8.27 15.45 -32.88
N ASP A 524 9.00 15.49 -33.99
CA ASP A 524 9.40 14.27 -34.72
C ASP A 524 10.30 13.32 -33.91
N ALA A 525 10.99 13.82 -32.89
CA ALA A 525 11.94 13.04 -32.12
C ALA A 525 11.30 12.28 -30.95
N THR A 526 10.35 12.90 -30.26
CA THR A 526 9.71 12.35 -29.05
C THR A 526 8.24 11.98 -29.29
N GLY A 527 7.64 12.45 -30.38
CA GLY A 527 6.20 12.38 -30.60
C GLY A 527 5.39 13.29 -29.67
N ALA A 528 6.03 14.20 -28.91
CA ALA A 528 5.33 15.18 -28.07
C ALA A 528 4.41 16.10 -28.89
N ALA A 529 3.47 16.76 -28.21
CA ALA A 529 2.51 17.67 -28.84
C ALA A 529 2.39 19.02 -28.12
N ILE A 530 2.21 20.09 -28.90
CA ILE A 530 1.86 21.45 -28.43
C ILE A 530 0.75 22.03 -29.32
N GLY A 531 -0.41 22.34 -28.74
CA GLY A 531 -1.54 22.98 -29.42
C GLY A 531 -1.47 24.50 -29.39
N TYR A 532 -1.64 25.15 -30.54
CA TYR A 532 -1.62 26.61 -30.68
C TYR A 532 -2.64 27.09 -31.73
N ILE A 533 -2.98 28.38 -31.66
CA ILE A 533 -3.75 29.07 -32.69
C ILE A 533 -2.95 30.29 -33.16
N GLN A 534 -2.79 30.42 -34.47
CA GLN A 534 -2.15 31.58 -35.08
C GLN A 534 -3.16 32.74 -35.17
N GLN A 535 -2.76 33.91 -34.65
CA GLN A 535 -3.55 35.14 -34.72
C GLN A 535 -2.62 36.31 -35.08
N GLY A 536 -2.69 36.77 -36.32
CA GLY A 536 -1.74 37.74 -36.86
C GLY A 536 -0.30 37.20 -36.79
N HIS A 537 0.60 37.95 -36.14
CA HIS A 537 2.00 37.56 -35.92
C HIS A 537 2.22 36.81 -34.60
N PHE A 538 1.16 36.32 -33.95
CA PHE A 538 1.24 35.61 -32.68
C PHE A 538 0.86 34.14 -32.84
N ALA A 539 1.59 33.28 -32.14
CA ALA A 539 1.16 31.92 -31.82
C ALA A 539 0.65 31.95 -30.37
N VAL A 540 -0.66 31.79 -30.19
CA VAL A 540 -1.28 31.73 -28.86
C VAL A 540 -1.42 30.26 -28.47
N ILE A 541 -0.68 29.86 -27.45
CA ILE A 541 -0.62 28.49 -26.95
C ILE A 541 -1.46 28.40 -25.67
N PHE A 542 -2.23 27.33 -25.49
CA PHE A 542 -2.94 27.06 -24.24
C PHE A 542 -2.65 25.66 -23.75
N GLY A 543 -2.30 25.52 -22.48
CA GLY A 543 -1.99 24.23 -21.86
C GLY A 543 -0.52 23.89 -21.94
N LYS A 544 -0.12 22.87 -21.20
CA LYS A 544 1.28 22.43 -21.10
C LYS A 544 1.69 21.50 -22.25
N PRO A 545 2.99 21.37 -22.58
CA PRO A 545 3.46 20.36 -23.53
C PRO A 545 3.05 18.94 -23.10
N LEU A 546 2.55 18.14 -24.04
CA LEU A 546 2.21 16.74 -23.78
C LEU A 546 3.44 15.85 -23.99
N CYS A 547 4.23 15.69 -22.92
CA CYS A 547 5.43 14.87 -22.90
C CYS A 547 5.83 14.47 -21.47
N GLU A 548 6.80 13.56 -21.35
CA GLU A 548 7.41 13.25 -20.06
C GLU A 548 8.07 14.51 -19.45
N PRO A 549 8.05 14.70 -18.12
CA PRO A 549 8.57 15.92 -17.48
C PRO A 549 10.03 16.24 -17.85
N ASN A 550 10.88 15.22 -18.00
CA ASN A 550 12.27 15.39 -18.40
C ASN A 550 12.47 15.83 -19.87
N GLN A 551 11.43 15.74 -20.70
CA GLN A 551 11.45 16.13 -22.12
C GLN A 551 11.05 17.60 -22.33
N ILE A 552 10.40 18.24 -21.35
CA ILE A 552 9.90 19.63 -21.46
C ILE A 552 10.96 20.58 -22.02
N PRO A 553 12.21 20.62 -21.53
CA PRO A 553 13.21 21.56 -22.04
C PRO A 553 13.48 21.44 -23.54
N ARG A 554 13.57 20.19 -24.03
CA ARG A 554 13.82 19.87 -25.43
C ARG A 554 12.61 20.24 -26.29
N VAL A 555 11.43 19.77 -25.88
CA VAL A 555 10.17 19.94 -26.64
C VAL A 555 9.85 21.42 -26.81
N VAL A 556 9.97 22.20 -25.72
CA VAL A 556 9.77 23.66 -25.77
C VAL A 556 10.79 24.32 -26.70
N LYS A 557 12.08 23.99 -26.61
CA LYS A 557 13.12 24.56 -27.49
C LYS A 557 12.86 24.25 -28.97
N ALA A 558 12.48 23.02 -29.29
CA ALA A 558 12.17 22.59 -30.65
C ALA A 558 10.94 23.35 -31.21
N PHE A 559 9.88 23.48 -30.42
CA PHE A 559 8.70 24.25 -30.82
C PHE A 559 9.01 25.74 -31.04
N LEU A 560 9.80 26.35 -30.15
CA LEU A 560 10.22 27.75 -30.33
C LEU A 560 11.09 27.95 -31.56
N ALA A 561 11.93 26.98 -31.93
CA ALA A 561 12.69 27.01 -33.17
C ALA A 561 11.78 26.91 -34.40
N PHE A 562 10.74 26.06 -34.34
CA PHE A 562 9.70 25.98 -35.36
C PHE A 562 8.97 27.32 -35.55
N LEU A 563 8.56 28.00 -34.47
CA LEU A 563 7.89 29.29 -34.58
C LEU A 563 8.76 30.41 -35.17
N ARG A 564 10.09 30.33 -34.99
CA ARG A 564 11.06 31.28 -35.56
C ARG A 564 11.51 30.91 -36.97
N SER A 565 11.00 29.83 -37.55
CA SER A 565 11.38 29.46 -38.91
C SER A 565 10.92 30.55 -39.89
N PRO A 566 11.63 30.75 -41.01
CA PRO A 566 11.24 31.76 -42.01
C PRO A 566 9.81 31.58 -42.55
N GLN A 567 9.26 30.37 -42.46
CA GLN A 567 7.89 30.08 -42.88
C GLN A 567 6.83 30.53 -41.87
N MET A 568 7.16 30.53 -40.57
CA MET A 568 6.21 30.83 -39.50
C MET A 568 6.31 32.29 -39.04
N ASP A 569 7.51 32.74 -38.64
CA ASP A 569 7.78 34.07 -38.06
C ASP A 569 6.75 34.53 -37.02
N LEU A 570 6.45 33.67 -36.03
CA LEU A 570 5.43 33.92 -35.00
C LEU A 570 6.04 34.24 -33.63
N LYS A 571 5.41 35.18 -32.92
CA LYS A 571 5.71 35.51 -31.52
C LYS A 571 4.85 34.65 -30.58
N PRO A 572 5.43 33.86 -29.67
CA PRO A 572 4.67 32.99 -28.78
C PRO A 572 4.05 33.77 -27.60
N ILE A 573 2.82 33.43 -27.24
CA ILE A 573 2.18 33.78 -25.97
C ILE A 573 1.60 32.49 -25.37
N TRP A 574 2.15 32.05 -24.24
CA TRP A 574 1.79 30.76 -23.65
C TRP A 574 0.86 30.96 -22.46
N CYS A 575 -0.37 30.46 -22.57
CA CYS A 575 -1.43 30.64 -21.59
C CYS A 575 -1.76 29.31 -20.90
N CYS A 576 -2.32 29.39 -19.70
CA CYS A 576 -2.86 28.24 -18.97
C CYS A 576 -1.84 27.10 -18.79
N VAL A 577 -0.59 27.43 -18.43
CA VAL A 577 0.43 26.41 -18.15
C VAL A 577 0.54 26.14 -16.65
N ASP A 578 1.04 24.96 -16.31
CA ASP A 578 1.34 24.55 -14.95
C ASP A 578 2.65 25.16 -14.45
N LYS A 579 2.90 25.04 -13.14
CA LYS A 579 4.13 25.58 -12.52
C LYS A 579 5.40 24.98 -13.12
N SER A 580 5.37 23.71 -13.54
CA SER A 580 6.54 23.02 -14.09
C SER A 580 6.99 23.63 -15.42
N THR A 581 6.05 23.89 -16.33
CA THR A 581 6.32 24.54 -17.62
C THR A 581 6.66 26.01 -17.42
N GLU A 582 5.92 26.72 -16.56
CA GLU A 582 6.18 28.13 -16.24
C GLU A 582 7.61 28.33 -15.76
N ARG A 583 8.06 27.52 -14.80
CA ARG A 583 9.42 27.59 -14.24
C ARG A 583 10.49 27.53 -15.33
N TYR A 584 10.34 26.61 -16.29
CA TYR A 584 11.27 26.51 -17.41
C TYR A 584 11.21 27.76 -18.32
N LEU A 585 10.02 28.26 -18.63
CA LEU A 585 9.89 29.47 -19.47
C LEU A 585 10.46 30.72 -18.76
N ALA A 586 10.22 30.87 -17.46
CA ALA A 586 10.61 32.04 -16.70
C ALA A 586 12.09 32.01 -16.27
N GLU A 587 12.54 30.94 -15.62
CA GLU A 587 13.91 30.85 -15.07
C GLU A 587 14.95 30.59 -16.17
N GLU A 588 14.70 29.62 -17.06
CA GLU A 588 15.69 29.21 -18.07
C GLU A 588 15.64 30.06 -19.34
N LEU A 589 14.46 30.51 -19.76
CA LEU A 589 14.31 31.33 -20.97
C LEU A 589 14.12 32.83 -20.68
N GLY A 590 14.02 33.24 -19.40
CA GLY A 590 13.90 34.63 -19.00
C GLY A 590 12.57 35.28 -19.40
N TRP A 591 11.50 34.49 -19.56
CA TRP A 591 10.18 35.02 -19.90
C TRP A 591 9.51 35.67 -18.69
N SER A 592 8.60 36.60 -18.97
CA SER A 592 7.70 37.15 -17.96
C SER A 592 6.55 36.17 -17.69
N ALA A 593 6.14 36.03 -16.44
CA ALA A 593 5.02 35.18 -16.02
C ALA A 593 4.03 35.96 -15.13
N ILE A 594 2.73 35.78 -15.40
CA ILE A 594 1.63 36.35 -14.62
C ILE A 594 0.57 35.28 -14.33
N VAL A 595 -0.18 35.42 -13.24
CA VAL A 595 -1.39 34.65 -12.96
C VAL A 595 -2.60 35.54 -13.22
N ALA A 596 -3.42 35.13 -14.19
CA ALA A 596 -4.69 35.79 -14.54
C ALA A 596 -5.87 34.79 -14.62
N VAL A 597 -5.54 33.50 -14.53
CA VAL A 597 -6.44 32.36 -14.73
C VAL A 597 -6.10 31.31 -13.67
N ALA A 598 -7.10 30.60 -13.17
CA ALA A 598 -6.91 29.46 -12.29
C ALA A 598 -7.79 28.30 -12.74
N GLU A 599 -7.28 27.08 -12.60
CA GLU A 599 -8.02 25.85 -12.80
C GLU A 599 -8.96 25.63 -11.59
N GLU A 600 -10.26 25.46 -11.83
CA GLU A 600 -11.25 25.34 -10.76
C GLU A 600 -11.48 23.87 -10.38
N ARG A 601 -10.68 23.41 -9.42
CA ARG A 601 -10.63 22.01 -8.99
C ARG A 601 -11.56 21.74 -7.82
N VAL A 602 -12.13 20.55 -7.76
CA VAL A 602 -12.86 20.00 -6.61
C VAL A 602 -12.17 18.73 -6.15
N ASN A 603 -12.15 18.46 -4.85
CA ASN A 603 -11.76 17.16 -4.30
C ASN A 603 -13.03 16.32 -4.06
N PRO A 604 -13.36 15.35 -4.94
CA PRO A 604 -14.60 14.59 -4.83
C PRO A 604 -14.70 13.69 -3.59
N MET A 605 -13.56 13.28 -3.00
CA MET A 605 -13.54 12.51 -1.75
C MET A 605 -13.86 13.37 -0.53
N ALA A 606 -13.40 14.63 -0.54
CA ALA A 606 -13.56 15.55 0.58
C ALA A 606 -14.87 16.36 0.53
N LYS A 607 -15.52 16.43 -0.63
CA LYS A 607 -16.74 17.23 -0.84
C LYS A 607 -17.97 16.37 -1.05
N THR A 608 -19.07 16.78 -0.43
CA THR A 608 -20.41 16.23 -0.64
C THR A 608 -21.34 17.41 -0.88
N PRO A 609 -21.50 17.86 -2.15
CA PRO A 609 -22.16 19.14 -2.46
C PRO A 609 -23.52 19.37 -1.81
N GLU A 610 -24.33 18.31 -1.69
CA GLU A 610 -25.64 18.33 -1.03
C GLU A 610 -25.58 18.48 0.50
N ALA A 611 -24.49 18.06 1.14
CA ALA A 611 -24.27 18.28 2.57
C ALA A 611 -23.62 19.64 2.83
N ASP A 612 -22.74 20.07 1.92
CA ASP A 612 -21.89 21.26 2.08
C ASP A 612 -22.65 22.58 1.78
N ASP A 613 -23.62 22.58 0.85
CA ASP A 613 -24.37 23.79 0.45
C ASP A 613 -25.91 23.59 0.51
N LYS A 614 -26.58 24.37 1.36
CA LYS A 614 -28.04 24.31 1.56
C LYS A 614 -28.84 24.68 0.30
N THR A 615 -28.31 25.55 -0.56
CA THR A 615 -28.95 25.97 -1.81
C THR A 615 -28.89 24.85 -2.84
N VAL A 616 -27.73 24.20 -2.98
CA VAL A 616 -27.55 23.01 -3.84
C VAL A 616 -28.53 21.92 -3.40
N ARG A 617 -28.55 21.56 -2.11
CA ARG A 617 -29.49 20.57 -1.56
C ARG A 617 -30.95 20.88 -1.90
N ARG A 618 -31.37 22.13 -1.71
CA ARG A 618 -32.76 22.56 -2.01
C ARG A 618 -33.10 22.41 -3.49
N LYS A 619 -32.16 22.72 -4.39
CA LYS A 619 -32.34 22.59 -5.83
C LYS A 619 -32.40 21.12 -6.25
N ILE A 620 -31.57 20.26 -5.66
CA ILE A 620 -31.60 18.81 -5.90
C ILE A 620 -32.96 18.24 -5.51
N HIS A 621 -33.43 18.49 -4.29
CA HIS A 621 -34.76 18.02 -3.85
C HIS A 621 -35.91 18.57 -4.69
N ARG A 622 -35.77 19.78 -5.23
CA ARG A 622 -36.74 20.32 -6.16
C ARG A 622 -36.74 19.56 -7.48
N ALA A 623 -35.58 19.33 -8.08
CA ALA A 623 -35.44 18.57 -9.32
C ALA A 623 -35.98 17.15 -9.17
N GLU A 624 -35.70 16.48 -8.05
CA GLU A 624 -36.26 15.16 -7.72
C GLU A 624 -37.79 15.17 -7.67
N ARG A 625 -38.40 16.16 -7.00
CA ARG A 625 -39.87 16.33 -6.95
C ARG A 625 -40.49 16.66 -8.29
N GLU A 626 -39.77 17.38 -9.15
CA GLU A 626 -40.18 17.68 -10.53
C GLU A 626 -39.96 16.47 -11.48
N GLY A 627 -39.47 15.34 -10.98
CA GLY A 627 -39.34 14.07 -11.70
C GLY A 627 -38.03 13.88 -12.45
N VAL A 628 -36.99 14.67 -12.15
CA VAL A 628 -35.68 14.55 -12.80
C VAL A 628 -35.00 13.24 -12.41
N LYS A 629 -34.58 12.46 -13.41
CA LYS A 629 -33.83 11.20 -13.24
C LYS A 629 -32.47 11.29 -13.89
N ILE A 630 -31.43 10.80 -13.22
CA ILE A 630 -30.05 10.79 -13.73
C ILE A 630 -29.72 9.40 -14.26
N HIS A 631 -29.06 9.37 -15.42
CA HIS A 631 -28.64 8.17 -16.11
C HIS A 631 -27.12 8.20 -16.31
N ASP A 632 -26.48 7.06 -16.04
CA ASP A 632 -25.07 6.82 -16.30
C ASP A 632 -24.92 5.91 -17.53
N VAL A 633 -24.18 6.37 -18.54
CA VAL A 633 -23.99 5.60 -19.77
C VAL A 633 -22.86 4.59 -19.59
N SER A 634 -23.18 3.29 -19.68
CA SER A 634 -22.18 2.23 -19.68
C SER A 634 -21.47 2.12 -21.04
N GLY A 635 -20.17 2.41 -21.08
CA GLY A 635 -19.40 2.37 -22.33
C GLY A 635 -19.68 3.57 -23.23
N GLU A 636 -19.65 3.37 -24.55
CA GLU A 636 -19.97 4.42 -25.51
C GLU A 636 -21.49 4.63 -25.62
N PRO A 637 -21.98 5.89 -25.75
CA PRO A 637 -23.38 6.16 -26.05
C PRO A 637 -23.79 5.48 -27.36
N ASP A 638 -24.95 4.83 -27.37
CA ASP A 638 -25.54 4.26 -28.59
C ASP A 638 -26.00 5.35 -29.57
N GLU A 639 -26.30 4.95 -30.81
CA GLU A 639 -26.59 5.88 -31.90
C GLU A 639 -27.84 6.74 -31.64
N GLU A 640 -28.85 6.20 -30.98
CA GLU A 640 -30.09 6.92 -30.67
C GLU A 640 -29.83 7.98 -29.59
N LEU A 641 -29.13 7.61 -28.51
CA LEU A 641 -28.75 8.55 -27.46
C LEU A 641 -27.82 9.64 -27.99
N ARG A 642 -26.88 9.30 -28.89
CA ARG A 642 -26.01 10.29 -29.57
C ARG A 642 -26.86 11.33 -30.30
N LYS A 643 -27.78 10.88 -31.15
CA LYS A 643 -28.65 11.77 -31.93
C LYS A 643 -29.48 12.69 -31.04
N GLN A 644 -30.06 12.17 -29.95
CA GLN A 644 -30.81 12.96 -28.99
C GLN A 644 -29.94 14.04 -28.33
N ILE A 645 -28.74 13.67 -27.87
CA ILE A 645 -27.80 14.62 -27.26
C ILE A 645 -27.37 15.70 -28.28
N GLU A 646 -27.07 15.34 -29.52
CA GLU A 646 -26.69 16.30 -30.57
C GLU A 646 -27.82 17.28 -30.90
N GLU A 647 -29.07 16.80 -30.93
CA GLU A 647 -30.25 17.67 -31.09
C GLU A 647 -30.40 18.64 -29.92
N ARG A 648 -30.24 18.17 -28.68
CA ARG A 648 -30.29 19.04 -27.49
C ARG A 648 -29.12 20.03 -27.44
N CYS A 649 -27.93 19.63 -27.87
CA CYS A 649 -26.77 20.54 -27.99
C CYS A 649 -27.05 21.65 -29.02
N ARG A 650 -27.62 21.33 -30.19
CA ARG A 650 -28.02 22.35 -31.18
C ARG A 650 -29.09 23.29 -30.65
N ASP A 651 -30.08 22.76 -29.95
CA ASP A 651 -31.13 23.56 -29.30
C ASP A 651 -30.53 24.52 -28.25
N TRP A 652 -29.59 24.02 -27.45
CA TRP A 652 -28.87 24.83 -26.48
C TRP A 652 -28.06 25.96 -27.12
N GLU A 653 -27.32 25.66 -28.19
CA GLU A 653 -26.54 26.65 -28.92
C GLU A 653 -27.44 27.75 -29.51
N ALA A 654 -28.59 27.37 -30.10
CA ALA A 654 -29.55 28.31 -30.69
C ALA A 654 -30.19 29.27 -29.65
N HIS A 655 -30.34 28.82 -28.41
CA HIS A 655 -30.95 29.61 -27.33
C HIS A 655 -29.94 30.39 -26.47
N ARG A 656 -28.64 30.27 -26.76
CA ARG A 656 -27.58 30.90 -25.97
C ARG A 656 -27.47 32.40 -26.29
N LYS A 657 -27.36 33.24 -25.27
CA LYS A 657 -27.22 34.71 -25.39
C LYS A 657 -25.86 35.20 -24.88
N GLY A 658 -25.30 36.23 -25.53
CA GLY A 658 -24.07 36.91 -25.11
C GLY A 658 -22.78 36.43 -25.80
N THR A 659 -21.73 37.26 -25.76
CA THR A 659 -20.42 36.97 -26.36
C THR A 659 -19.72 35.83 -25.63
N GLN A 660 -19.25 34.83 -26.39
CA GLN A 660 -18.65 33.64 -25.81
C GLN A 660 -17.13 33.75 -25.71
N ILE A 661 -16.59 33.39 -24.54
CA ILE A 661 -15.15 33.21 -24.29
C ILE A 661 -14.95 31.74 -23.89
N HIS A 662 -14.32 30.97 -24.78
CA HIS A 662 -14.12 29.53 -24.61
C HIS A 662 -12.97 28.99 -25.48
N LEU A 663 -12.47 27.81 -25.12
CA LEU A 663 -11.39 27.13 -25.84
C LEU A 663 -11.91 26.05 -26.80
N THR A 664 -13.16 25.59 -26.64
CA THR A 664 -13.76 24.48 -27.40
C THR A 664 -15.24 24.67 -27.67
N GLY A 665 -15.70 24.24 -28.85
CA GLY A 665 -17.11 24.12 -29.18
C GLY A 665 -17.82 23.03 -28.36
N VAL A 666 -19.15 22.96 -28.42
CA VAL A 666 -19.92 21.87 -27.79
C VAL A 666 -19.89 20.66 -28.70
N ARG A 667 -18.83 19.86 -28.57
CA ARG A 667 -18.57 18.68 -29.40
C ARG A 667 -18.48 17.42 -28.53
N PRO A 668 -19.60 16.96 -27.94
CA PRO A 668 -19.58 15.94 -26.88
C PRO A 668 -19.04 14.58 -27.31
N PHE A 669 -18.97 14.27 -28.60
CA PHE A 669 -18.54 12.97 -29.14
C PHE A 669 -17.16 12.95 -29.82
N ASP A 670 -16.43 14.06 -29.83
CA ASP A 670 -15.00 13.97 -30.16
C ASP A 670 -14.32 13.10 -29.09
N ASP A 671 -13.38 12.21 -29.41
CA ASP A 671 -12.67 11.41 -28.41
C ASP A 671 -13.56 10.62 -27.39
N VAL A 672 -14.53 9.85 -27.90
CA VAL A 672 -15.45 9.04 -27.06
C VAL A 672 -14.71 8.09 -26.12
N LYS A 673 -13.54 7.57 -26.54
CA LYS A 673 -12.74 6.59 -25.78
C LYS A 673 -12.23 7.12 -24.44
N HIS A 674 -12.07 8.44 -24.32
CA HIS A 674 -11.65 9.11 -23.09
C HIS A 674 -12.77 9.94 -22.47
N ARG A 675 -14.03 9.64 -22.80
CA ARG A 675 -15.20 10.31 -22.26
C ARG A 675 -16.16 9.39 -21.53
N LYS A 676 -16.78 9.94 -20.50
CA LYS A 676 -17.85 9.30 -19.73
C LYS A 676 -19.05 10.23 -19.68
N TYR A 677 -20.23 9.69 -20.00
CA TYR A 677 -21.44 10.47 -20.23
C TYR A 677 -22.46 10.21 -19.13
N PHE A 678 -23.05 11.30 -18.65
CA PHE A 678 -24.18 11.31 -17.74
C PHE A 678 -25.23 12.25 -18.31
N TYR A 679 -26.49 11.86 -18.28
CA TYR A 679 -27.57 12.75 -18.69
C TYR A 679 -28.73 12.68 -17.70
N ALA A 680 -29.52 13.74 -17.65
CA ALA A 680 -30.73 13.78 -16.85
C ALA A 680 -31.95 13.90 -17.76
N THR A 681 -33.02 13.19 -17.42
CA THR A 681 -34.33 13.30 -18.08
C THR A 681 -35.34 13.95 -17.16
N ASP A 682 -36.24 14.75 -17.72
CA ASP A 682 -37.41 15.24 -17.01
C ASP A 682 -38.48 14.13 -16.82
N LYS A 683 -39.62 14.51 -16.22
CA LYS A 683 -40.76 13.61 -15.99
C LYS A 683 -41.35 12.98 -17.27
N ASP A 684 -41.14 13.63 -18.42
CA ASP A 684 -41.64 13.20 -19.73
C ASP A 684 -40.59 12.37 -20.48
N GLY A 685 -39.42 12.11 -19.86
CA GLY A 685 -38.33 11.33 -20.44
C GLY A 685 -37.42 12.12 -21.37
N LYS A 686 -37.62 13.44 -21.51
CA LYS A 686 -36.80 14.27 -22.40
C LYS A 686 -35.49 14.67 -21.72
N ILE A 687 -34.37 14.59 -22.45
CA ILE A 687 -33.05 14.97 -21.92
C ILE A 687 -33.04 16.48 -21.57
N CYS A 688 -32.89 16.77 -20.27
CA CYS A 688 -32.93 18.12 -19.71
C CYS A 688 -31.55 18.63 -19.27
N ALA A 689 -30.58 17.74 -18.98
CA ALA A 689 -29.20 18.13 -18.71
C ALA A 689 -28.19 17.06 -19.15
N LEU A 690 -26.95 17.48 -19.40
CA LEU A 690 -25.83 16.61 -19.79
C LEU A 690 -24.57 16.97 -18.99
N VAL A 691 -23.89 15.95 -18.45
CA VAL A 691 -22.53 16.06 -17.93
C VAL A 691 -21.62 15.08 -18.66
N VAL A 692 -20.50 15.58 -19.16
CA VAL A 692 -19.47 14.76 -19.81
C VAL A 692 -18.16 14.93 -19.07
N LEU A 693 -17.61 13.82 -18.60
CA LEU A 693 -16.26 13.76 -18.07
C LEU A 693 -15.27 13.48 -19.19
N ALA A 694 -14.12 14.16 -19.17
CA ALA A 694 -12.95 13.82 -19.97
C ALA A 694 -11.83 13.31 -19.04
N GLN A 695 -11.20 12.21 -19.42
CA GLN A 695 -10.04 11.66 -18.71
C GLN A 695 -8.84 12.60 -18.87
N LEU A 696 -8.15 12.89 -17.76
CA LEU A 696 -6.88 13.61 -17.73
C LEU A 696 -5.76 12.68 -17.26
N ALA A 697 -4.53 13.19 -17.18
CA ALA A 697 -3.45 12.47 -16.51
C ALA A 697 -3.89 12.06 -15.09
N PRO A 698 -3.47 10.89 -14.56
CA PRO A 698 -3.93 10.39 -13.26
C PRO A 698 -3.83 11.40 -12.11
N VAL A 699 -2.76 12.20 -12.09
CA VAL A 699 -2.53 13.28 -11.11
C VAL A 699 -3.53 14.43 -11.19
N HIS A 700 -4.19 14.62 -12.34
CA HIS A 700 -5.20 15.67 -12.59
C HIS A 700 -6.64 15.12 -12.57
N GLY A 701 -6.81 13.79 -12.57
CA GLY A 701 -8.10 13.12 -12.44
C GLY A 701 -8.99 13.29 -13.67
N PHE A 702 -10.15 13.94 -13.49
CA PHE A 702 -11.14 14.14 -14.57
C PHE A 702 -11.50 15.61 -14.75
N GLN A 703 -11.75 16.01 -15.99
CA GLN A 703 -12.42 17.27 -16.28
C GLN A 703 -13.92 17.04 -16.42
N ILE A 704 -14.73 17.82 -15.71
CA ILE A 704 -16.15 18.03 -16.01
C ILE A 704 -16.21 18.95 -17.25
N LYS A 705 -15.99 18.36 -18.43
CA LYS A 705 -15.74 19.08 -19.69
C LYS A 705 -16.96 19.87 -20.13
N TRP A 706 -18.13 19.26 -20.04
CA TRP A 706 -19.41 19.92 -20.27
C TRP A 706 -20.36 19.62 -19.13
N ALA A 707 -21.04 20.67 -18.66
CA ALA A 707 -22.16 20.62 -17.75
C ALA A 707 -23.24 21.53 -18.35
N LEU A 708 -24.13 20.95 -19.14
CA LEU A 708 -25.12 21.66 -19.95
C LEU A 708 -26.50 21.48 -19.34
N GLU A 709 -27.18 22.59 -19.08
CA GLU A 709 -28.61 22.63 -18.79
C GLU A 709 -29.35 23.04 -20.06
N TYR A 710 -30.27 22.21 -20.53
CA TYR A 710 -30.97 22.43 -21.79
C TYR A 710 -32.21 23.32 -21.63
N PRO A 711 -32.66 24.02 -22.70
CA PRO A 711 -33.89 24.82 -22.65
C PRO A 711 -35.09 24.01 -22.17
N GLY A 712 -35.83 24.57 -21.20
CA GLY A 712 -36.99 23.93 -20.58
C GLY A 712 -36.67 22.95 -19.44
N ALA A 713 -35.41 22.85 -19.00
CA ALA A 713 -35.04 21.96 -17.90
C ALA A 713 -35.74 22.32 -16.57
N PRO A 714 -36.15 21.32 -15.77
CA PRO A 714 -36.60 21.53 -14.40
C PRO A 714 -35.57 22.25 -13.55
N LEU A 715 -36.04 23.11 -12.63
CA LEU A 715 -35.13 23.94 -11.83
C LEU A 715 -34.32 23.07 -10.86
N GLY A 716 -33.00 23.09 -11.02
CA GLY A 716 -32.07 22.30 -10.21
C GLY A 716 -31.56 21.04 -10.90
N ALA A 717 -31.97 20.77 -12.14
CA ALA A 717 -31.54 19.59 -12.89
C ALA A 717 -30.02 19.53 -13.06
N ILE A 718 -29.37 20.66 -13.37
CA ILE A 718 -27.91 20.70 -13.52
C ILE A 718 -27.16 20.52 -12.20
N GLU A 719 -27.64 21.12 -11.11
CA GLU A 719 -27.04 20.90 -9.79
C GLU A 719 -27.15 19.44 -9.35
N HIS A 720 -28.26 18.77 -9.65
CA HIS A 720 -28.49 17.38 -9.32
C HIS A 720 -27.49 16.45 -10.04
N ILE A 721 -27.36 16.58 -11.36
CA ILE A 721 -26.44 15.71 -12.12
C ILE A 721 -24.97 15.99 -11.80
N VAL A 722 -24.57 17.24 -11.59
CA VAL A 722 -23.18 17.57 -11.23
C VAL A 722 -22.83 17.03 -9.82
N ALA A 723 -23.73 17.19 -8.84
CA ALA A 723 -23.52 16.63 -7.50
C ALA A 723 -23.43 15.09 -7.54
N TYR A 724 -24.29 14.44 -8.33
CA TYR A 724 -24.24 12.99 -8.54
C TYR A 724 -22.89 12.54 -9.13
N VAL A 725 -22.37 13.25 -10.14
CA VAL A 725 -21.08 12.93 -10.76
C VAL A 725 -19.92 13.12 -9.80
N ILE A 726 -19.90 14.21 -9.03
CA ILE A 726 -18.87 14.45 -8.00
C ILE A 726 -18.91 13.34 -6.95
N ARG A 727 -20.10 12.98 -6.44
CA ARG A 727 -20.24 11.89 -5.48
C ARG A 727 -19.69 10.58 -6.05
N LYS A 728 -20.04 10.25 -7.30
CA LYS A 728 -19.57 9.05 -7.98
C LYS A 728 -18.05 9.00 -8.13
N LEU A 729 -17.42 10.13 -8.48
CA LEU A 729 -15.96 10.24 -8.53
C LEU A 729 -15.33 9.98 -7.15
N GLY A 730 -15.90 10.57 -6.09
CA GLY A 730 -15.43 10.37 -4.72
C GLY A 730 -15.58 8.93 -4.23
N ASP A 731 -16.69 8.28 -4.56
CA ASP A 731 -16.95 6.87 -4.21
C ASP A 731 -15.96 5.92 -4.89
N ALA A 732 -15.43 6.29 -6.05
CA ALA A 732 -14.37 5.55 -6.74
C ALA A 732 -12.95 5.88 -6.21
N GLY A 733 -12.80 6.82 -5.28
CA GLY A 733 -11.51 7.24 -4.72
C GLY A 733 -10.77 8.30 -5.54
N VAL A 734 -11.45 8.99 -6.46
CA VAL A 734 -10.84 10.09 -7.24
C VAL A 734 -10.72 11.33 -6.35
N ARG A 735 -9.50 11.83 -6.14
CA ARG A 735 -9.19 12.97 -5.25
C ARG A 735 -9.22 14.34 -5.94
N THR A 736 -9.25 14.38 -7.26
CA THR A 736 -9.26 15.64 -8.01
C THR A 736 -10.12 15.54 -9.26
N ALA A 737 -10.94 16.56 -9.47
CA ALA A 737 -11.63 16.79 -10.72
C ALA A 737 -11.68 18.30 -10.97
N THR A 738 -11.86 18.75 -12.21
CA THR A 738 -11.88 20.19 -12.52
C THR A 738 -13.00 20.57 -13.48
N PHE A 739 -13.55 21.77 -13.31
CA PHE A 739 -14.49 22.35 -14.26
C PHE A 739 -13.80 23.08 -15.44
N GLY A 740 -12.47 23.10 -15.48
CA GLY A 740 -11.71 23.88 -16.46
C GLY A 740 -11.27 25.24 -15.91
N ALA A 741 -10.30 25.85 -16.60
CA ALA A 741 -9.82 27.19 -16.33
C ALA A 741 -10.93 28.26 -16.20
N GLY A 742 -10.85 29.05 -15.13
CA GLY A 742 -11.66 30.23 -14.84
C GLY A 742 -10.79 31.46 -14.59
N ALA A 743 -11.39 32.65 -14.59
CA ALA A 743 -10.65 33.88 -14.29
C ALA A 743 -10.19 33.91 -12.83
N ALA A 744 -8.93 34.24 -12.59
CA ALA A 744 -8.42 34.39 -11.23
C ALA A 744 -9.05 35.60 -10.52
N ASN A 745 -9.13 35.56 -9.19
CA ASN A 745 -9.73 36.66 -8.42
C ASN A 745 -8.96 37.99 -8.54
N ARG A 746 -7.66 37.92 -8.84
CA ARG A 746 -6.78 39.07 -9.02
C ARG A 746 -5.64 38.73 -9.98
N LEU A 747 -5.20 39.73 -10.74
CA LEU A 747 -3.98 39.61 -11.54
C LEU A 747 -2.75 39.65 -10.63
N GLN A 748 -1.84 38.68 -10.76
CA GLN A 748 -0.61 38.62 -9.96
C GLN A 748 0.61 38.52 -10.87
N GLY A 749 1.64 39.33 -10.58
CA GLY A 749 2.96 39.17 -11.19
C GLY A 749 3.71 38.05 -10.49
N VAL A 750 4.36 37.17 -11.26
CA VAL A 750 5.13 36.04 -10.72
C VAL A 750 6.61 36.34 -10.95
N ASP A 751 7.10 36.10 -12.17
CA ASP A 751 8.51 36.18 -12.53
C ASP A 751 8.76 37.21 -13.64
N ASN A 752 9.85 37.95 -13.52
CA ASN A 752 10.34 38.90 -14.54
C ASN A 752 9.31 39.98 -14.97
N VAL A 753 8.43 40.44 -14.06
CA VAL A 753 7.47 41.53 -14.33
C VAL A 753 7.69 42.74 -13.41
N GLY A 754 8.04 43.90 -14.01
CA GLY A 754 8.26 45.15 -13.27
C GLY A 754 6.97 45.91 -12.91
N GLY A 755 7.02 46.74 -11.85
CA GLY A 755 5.84 47.38 -11.24
C GLY A 755 5.01 48.30 -12.15
N PHE A 756 5.62 49.03 -13.08
CA PHE A 756 4.86 49.86 -14.04
C PHE A 756 4.08 49.01 -15.06
N ARG A 757 4.66 47.89 -15.51
CA ARG A 757 3.99 46.98 -16.46
C ARG A 757 2.83 46.24 -15.82
N MET A 758 2.96 45.86 -14.54
CA MET A 758 1.88 45.23 -13.79
C MET A 758 0.64 46.12 -13.71
N LYS A 759 0.78 47.42 -13.42
CA LYS A 759 -0.35 48.36 -13.36
C LYS A 759 -1.10 48.46 -14.71
N THR A 760 -0.37 48.43 -15.82
CA THR A 760 -0.99 48.46 -17.16
C THR A 760 -1.74 47.16 -17.48
N LEU A 761 -1.17 46.00 -17.15
CA LEU A 761 -1.81 44.70 -17.33
C LEU A 761 -3.04 44.54 -16.43
N GLU A 762 -2.96 45.03 -15.19
CA GLU A 762 -4.07 45.00 -14.23
C GLU A 762 -5.26 45.84 -14.72
N LYS A 763 -5.00 47.03 -15.27
CA LYS A 763 -6.04 47.87 -15.88
C LYS A 763 -6.71 47.17 -17.07
N ALA A 764 -5.93 46.51 -17.93
CA ALA A 764 -6.45 45.75 -19.06
C ALA A 764 -7.28 44.53 -18.60
N TYR A 765 -6.78 43.79 -17.60
CA TYR A 765 -7.46 42.64 -17.01
C TYR A 765 -8.81 43.03 -16.40
N ASN A 766 -8.86 44.09 -15.60
CA ASN A 766 -10.09 44.57 -14.98
C ASN A 766 -11.11 45.04 -16.02
N GLY A 767 -10.66 45.70 -17.10
CA GLY A 767 -11.52 46.07 -18.23
C GLY A 767 -12.12 44.87 -18.96
N ILE A 768 -11.33 43.82 -19.19
CA ILE A 768 -11.79 42.58 -19.84
C ILE A 768 -12.72 41.79 -18.91
N SER A 769 -12.34 41.63 -17.64
CA SER A 769 -13.14 40.89 -16.64
C SER A 769 -14.52 41.49 -16.46
N SER A 770 -14.61 42.83 -16.39
CA SER A 770 -15.90 43.55 -16.31
C SER A 770 -16.73 43.45 -17.59
N THR A 771 -16.11 43.60 -18.78
CA THR A 771 -16.81 43.55 -20.07
C THR A 771 -17.42 42.18 -20.36
N PHE A 772 -16.73 41.11 -20.00
CA PHE A 772 -17.15 39.74 -20.31
C PHE A 772 -17.68 38.95 -19.11
N HIS A 773 -17.88 39.62 -17.97
CA HIS A 773 -18.39 39.03 -16.72
C HIS A 773 -17.66 37.74 -16.33
N LEU A 774 -16.33 37.73 -16.44
CA LEU A 774 -15.53 36.52 -16.28
C LEU A 774 -15.61 35.92 -14.87
N SER A 775 -15.95 36.72 -13.86
CA SER A 775 -16.17 36.30 -12.48
C SER A 775 -17.44 35.47 -12.26
N ASN A 776 -18.49 35.67 -13.06
CA ASN A 776 -19.80 35.03 -12.83
C ASN A 776 -19.78 33.50 -13.04
N LYS A 777 -18.80 32.97 -13.79
CA LYS A 777 -18.64 31.52 -13.98
C LYS A 777 -18.16 30.82 -12.71
N GLY A 778 -17.34 31.50 -11.90
CA GLY A 778 -16.87 30.99 -10.61
C GLY A 778 -18.02 30.83 -9.61
N ASP A 779 -19.04 31.71 -9.66
CA ASP A 779 -20.19 31.66 -8.74
C ASP A 779 -21.05 30.39 -8.88
N PHE A 780 -21.10 29.78 -10.08
CA PHE A 780 -21.79 28.50 -10.25
C PHE A 780 -20.95 27.33 -9.73
N ARG A 781 -19.67 27.28 -10.12
CA ARG A 781 -18.75 26.19 -9.81
C ARG A 781 -18.37 26.15 -8.32
N GLY A 782 -18.24 27.32 -7.70
CA GLY A 782 -17.96 27.49 -6.27
C GLY A 782 -18.97 26.80 -5.35
N LYS A 783 -20.22 26.63 -5.79
CA LYS A 783 -21.27 25.91 -5.02
C LYS A 783 -20.95 24.43 -4.82
N PHE A 784 -20.05 23.86 -5.61
CA PHE A 784 -19.57 22.48 -5.46
C PHE A 784 -18.26 22.39 -4.67
N GLY A 785 -17.85 23.47 -4.01
CA GLY A 785 -16.65 23.50 -3.18
C GLY A 785 -15.34 23.51 -3.97
N THR A 786 -15.31 24.22 -5.09
CA THR A 786 -14.10 24.34 -5.92
C THR A 786 -13.05 25.25 -5.31
N GLU A 787 -11.79 24.90 -5.51
CA GLU A 787 -10.59 25.65 -5.15
C GLU A 787 -9.87 26.11 -6.42
N GLN A 788 -9.20 27.27 -6.35
CA GLN A 788 -8.46 27.84 -7.48
C GLN A 788 -7.01 27.34 -7.46
N ASP A 789 -6.64 26.52 -8.45
CA ASP A 789 -5.27 26.08 -8.71
C ASP A 789 -4.63 27.02 -9.77
N PRO A 790 -3.65 27.87 -9.41
CA PRO A 790 -3.14 28.92 -10.28
C PRO A 790 -2.57 28.40 -11.61
N LEU A 791 -2.94 29.04 -12.71
CA LEU A 791 -2.35 28.82 -14.03
C LEU A 791 -1.60 30.06 -14.50
N TYR A 792 -0.53 29.84 -15.26
CA TYR A 792 0.38 30.90 -15.66
C TYR A 792 0.20 31.31 -17.12
N ILE A 793 0.39 32.61 -17.38
CA ILE A 793 0.57 33.17 -18.71
C ILE A 793 2.04 33.62 -18.82
N CYS A 794 2.79 32.94 -19.68
CA CYS A 794 4.20 33.17 -19.91
C CYS A 794 4.43 33.79 -21.29
N TYR A 795 5.28 34.81 -21.37
CA TYR A 795 5.54 35.51 -22.63
C TYR A 795 6.97 36.10 -22.69
N PRO A 796 7.62 36.08 -23.86
CA PRO A 796 8.90 36.75 -24.03
C PRO A 796 8.73 38.27 -24.04
N LYS A 797 9.81 38.99 -23.73
CA LYS A 797 9.83 40.46 -23.65
C LYS A 797 9.22 41.10 -24.91
N GLY A 798 8.19 41.92 -24.70
CA GLY A 798 7.51 42.66 -25.77
C GLY A 798 6.35 41.94 -26.45
N SER A 799 6.01 40.70 -26.04
CA SER A 799 4.93 39.92 -26.69
C SER A 799 3.54 40.19 -26.10
N LEU A 800 3.43 40.44 -24.79
CA LEU A 800 2.15 40.75 -24.13
C LEU A 800 1.92 42.26 -23.96
N GLY A 801 1.78 42.97 -25.09
CA GLY A 801 1.24 44.33 -25.16
C GLY A 801 -0.24 44.34 -25.59
N VAL A 802 -0.79 45.50 -25.96
CA VAL A 802 -2.20 45.64 -26.42
C VAL A 802 -2.54 44.63 -27.53
N ARG A 803 -1.70 44.54 -28.57
CA ARG A 803 -1.89 43.58 -29.68
C ARG A 803 -1.81 42.11 -29.26
N GLY A 804 -1.04 41.79 -28.22
CA GLY A 804 -0.94 40.43 -27.68
C GLY A 804 -2.19 40.04 -26.87
N ILE A 805 -2.73 40.99 -26.11
CA ILE A 805 -4.01 40.83 -25.39
C ILE A 805 -5.15 40.67 -26.40
N GLU A 806 -5.20 41.50 -27.45
CA GLU A 806 -6.16 41.37 -28.55
C GLU A 806 -6.07 40.00 -29.23
N ALA A 807 -4.85 39.47 -29.43
CA ALA A 807 -4.64 38.15 -30.00
C ALA A 807 -5.22 37.03 -29.10
N ILE A 808 -4.97 37.07 -27.79
CA ILE A 808 -5.56 36.12 -26.83
C ILE A 808 -7.10 36.19 -26.88
N MET A 809 -7.66 37.41 -26.84
CA MET A 809 -9.11 37.61 -26.83
C MET A 809 -9.75 37.15 -28.14
N SER A 810 -9.11 37.41 -29.28
CA SER A 810 -9.59 36.95 -30.58
C SER A 810 -9.61 35.42 -30.68
N VAL A 811 -8.60 34.74 -30.12
CA VAL A 811 -8.55 33.27 -30.06
C VAL A 811 -9.70 32.69 -29.23
N LEU A 812 -10.03 33.34 -28.10
CA LEU A 812 -11.11 32.92 -27.20
C LEU A 812 -12.52 33.24 -27.70
N GLN A 813 -12.66 34.24 -28.59
CA GLN A 813 -13.93 34.65 -29.21
C GLN A 813 -14.18 33.98 -30.56
N LYS A 814 -13.15 33.35 -31.15
CA LYS A 814 -13.27 32.66 -32.45
C LYS A 814 -14.33 31.55 -32.34
N PRO A 815 -15.32 31.49 -33.24
CA PRO A 815 -16.24 30.35 -33.33
C PRO A 815 -15.47 29.04 -33.44
N LYS A 816 -15.92 28.01 -32.72
CA LYS A 816 -15.28 26.69 -32.60
C LYS A 816 -16.18 25.62 -33.18
#